data_AF-A0AAC9BDJ2-F1
#
_entry.id   AF-A0AAC9BDJ2-F1
#
_cell.length_a   1.000
_cell.length_b   1.000
_cell.length_c   1.000
_cell.angle_alpha   90.00
_cell.angle_beta   90.00
_cell.angle_gamma   90.00
#
_symmetry.space_group_name_H-M   'P 1'
#
loop_
_entity.id
_entity.type
_entity.pdbx_description
1 polymer ?
#
loop_
_entity_poly.entity_id
_entity_poly.type
_entity_poly.pdbx_seq_one_letter_code
_entity_poly.pdbx_strand_id
1 'polypeptide(L)'
;MLYRKHVEFATGHGVAVDAEVAAAEPQKALRLRTRVTPTYEVPMTTPPTADDNPALAGVVLDMKLLAEMDEAALFASLRSLTAAYSEWTATNRARIDAKADGLDEFEAIARQALDDCQEAQQRIEAGIKLLETDTAALRSFRFANQAMWQQRIHALYSERRRAGSKQTPDELDVPENRSWRPFQLAFVLLNLPGVTKLDHPDRSESASAIADLLWFPTGGGKTEAYLGLTAYTLAMRRLQGVVGGRLGHAGVAVIMRYTLRLLTLQQFQRAAALICACEMIRRGDSATWGAEPFRIGLWVGQRTTPNSIEDAHEAILRTQGAGVGRGTGSPLQLTNCPWCGCEVKAGQDVTVETYNRGRARVFTFCGDQLGRCDFSRAKSPDEGIPVLTVDEEIYRRLPALLIATVDKFAQMPWNGRTQMLFGQVDGYCPRHGFTSPCMEDASQHPARNGFAAVRKVDHGPLRPPDLIIQDELHLISGPLGSLVGLYETAVDQLCTWAVNGQTVRPKLIASTATVRQAREQMRSLFLRDVRVFPPQGLDVEDNFFSVQRTPNDKYPGRRYIGVAAFGRRLKLALIRVYVAYLAAGQTLFQKYGKPVDPWMTVLGYFNSMRELGACAASLTTTCALACATWTSADWHGAIAQH
;
A
#
# COMPACT_ATOMS: atom_id res chain seq x y z
N MET A 1 -4.74 -30.73 6.42
CA MET A 1 -4.87 -30.46 4.97
C MET A 1 -3.67 -29.69 4.41
N LEU A 2 -3.56 -28.36 4.53
CA LEU A 2 -2.46 -27.58 3.89
C LEU A 2 -1.05 -28.02 4.31
N TYR A 3 -0.83 -28.19 5.62
CA TYR A 3 0.45 -28.63 6.19
C TYR A 3 0.56 -30.15 6.35
N ARG A 4 -0.24 -30.96 5.63
CA ARG A 4 -0.28 -32.42 5.82
C ARG A 4 1.05 -33.15 5.58
N LYS A 5 1.98 -32.50 4.84
CA LYS A 5 3.33 -32.99 4.57
C LYS A 5 4.38 -32.49 5.59
N HIS A 6 3.98 -31.63 6.53
CA HIS A 6 4.83 -31.05 7.57
C HIS A 6 4.43 -31.61 8.93
N VAL A 7 5.12 -32.65 9.39
CA VAL A 7 4.81 -33.37 10.63
C VAL A 7 5.80 -33.00 11.74
N GLU A 8 5.29 -32.70 12.93
CA GLU A 8 6.12 -32.58 14.13
C GLU A 8 6.37 -33.98 14.72
N PHE A 9 7.61 -34.47 14.59
CA PHE A 9 7.99 -35.82 15.05
C PHE A 9 8.40 -35.87 16.53
N ALA A 10 8.90 -34.77 17.07
CA ALA A 10 9.36 -34.68 18.45
C ALA A 10 9.43 -33.22 18.91
N THR A 11 9.03 -32.98 20.16
CA THR A 11 9.13 -31.68 20.81
C THR A 11 10.30 -31.68 21.78
N GLY A 12 11.24 -30.76 21.59
CA GLY A 12 12.42 -30.64 22.45
C GLY A 12 12.16 -29.82 23.72
N HIS A 13 12.68 -30.28 24.87
CA HIS A 13 12.61 -29.58 26.15
C HIS A 13 14.02 -29.09 26.53
N GLY A 14 14.26 -27.77 26.41
CA GLY A 14 15.59 -27.19 26.68
C GLY A 14 16.62 -27.37 25.55
N VAL A 15 16.26 -28.04 24.46
CA VAL A 15 17.06 -28.18 23.22
C VAL A 15 16.09 -28.34 22.04
N ALA A 16 16.44 -27.89 20.84
CA ALA A 16 15.61 -28.12 19.67
C ALA A 16 15.83 -29.53 19.11
N VAL A 17 14.88 -30.01 18.31
CA VAL A 17 14.99 -31.28 17.57
C VAL A 17 14.97 -30.98 16.08
N ASP A 18 15.78 -31.71 15.33
CA ASP A 18 15.84 -31.69 13.88
C ASP A 18 15.50 -33.09 13.35
N ALA A 19 14.60 -33.14 12.37
CA ALA A 19 14.12 -34.39 11.79
C ALA A 19 14.53 -34.47 10.32
N GLU A 20 15.27 -35.53 9.99
CA GLU A 20 15.55 -35.94 8.62
C GLU A 20 14.41 -36.87 8.18
N VAL A 21 13.66 -36.46 7.15
CA VAL A 21 12.42 -37.10 6.73
C VAL A 21 12.64 -37.86 5.42
N ALA A 22 11.94 -38.97 5.23
CA ALA A 22 11.98 -39.73 3.99
C ALA A 22 11.36 -38.90 2.83
N ALA A 23 12.09 -38.74 1.72
CA ALA A 23 11.64 -37.90 0.61
C ALA A 23 10.30 -38.36 -0.01
N ALA A 24 10.07 -39.67 -0.10
CA ALA A 24 8.84 -40.25 -0.64
C ALA A 24 7.69 -40.33 0.39
N GLU A 25 8.01 -40.25 1.68
CA GLU A 25 7.05 -40.38 2.78
C GLU A 25 7.30 -39.27 3.83
N PRO A 26 6.80 -38.03 3.60
CA PRO A 26 7.04 -36.88 4.48
C PRO A 26 6.54 -37.07 5.92
N GLN A 27 5.72 -38.10 6.15
CA GLN A 27 5.19 -38.48 7.46
C GLN A 27 6.10 -39.46 8.22
N LYS A 28 7.28 -39.79 7.69
CA LYS A 28 8.23 -40.73 8.29
C LYS A 28 9.60 -40.09 8.50
N ALA A 29 9.98 -39.94 9.76
CA ALA A 29 11.33 -39.55 10.13
C ALA A 29 12.31 -40.72 9.94
N LEU A 30 13.37 -40.49 9.17
CA LEU A 30 14.52 -41.39 9.04
C LEU A 30 15.49 -41.22 10.21
N ARG A 31 15.64 -39.99 10.72
CA ARG A 31 16.56 -39.69 11.82
C ARG A 31 16.12 -38.46 12.60
N LEU A 32 16.20 -38.53 13.92
CA LEU A 32 16.04 -37.39 14.82
C LEU A 32 17.38 -37.01 15.44
N ARG A 33 17.65 -35.70 15.59
CA ARG A 33 18.87 -35.18 16.21
C ARG A 33 18.53 -34.02 17.14
N THR A 34 19.25 -33.91 18.24
CA THR A 34 19.20 -32.69 19.07
C THR A 34 20.03 -31.59 18.42
N ARG A 35 19.52 -30.35 18.46
CA ARG A 35 20.17 -29.18 17.88
C ARG A 35 20.15 -28.04 18.88
N VAL A 36 21.34 -27.62 19.34
CA VAL A 36 21.49 -26.55 20.35
C VAL A 36 21.21 -25.16 19.75
N THR A 37 21.52 -24.99 18.47
CA THR A 37 21.27 -23.76 17.71
C THR A 37 20.32 -24.10 16.55
N PRO A 38 18.99 -24.14 16.80
CA PRO A 38 18.03 -24.44 15.75
C PRO A 38 18.23 -23.49 14.58
N THR A 39 18.29 -24.05 13.39
CA THR A 39 18.49 -23.30 12.15
C THR A 39 17.43 -23.77 11.17
N TYR A 40 16.70 -22.84 10.59
CA TYR A 40 15.66 -23.11 9.61
C TYR A 40 15.79 -22.11 8.47
N GLU A 41 15.72 -22.61 7.25
CA GLU A 41 15.78 -21.77 6.06
C GLU A 41 14.37 -21.63 5.49
N VAL A 42 13.78 -20.45 5.67
CA VAL A 42 12.44 -20.13 5.16
C VAL A 42 12.56 -19.90 3.65
N PRO A 43 11.87 -20.70 2.82
CA PRO A 43 11.92 -20.54 1.38
C PRO A 43 11.29 -19.22 0.90
N MET A 44 11.72 -18.74 -0.26
CA MET A 44 11.12 -17.56 -0.89
C MET A 44 9.83 -17.93 -1.61
N THR A 45 8.81 -17.07 -1.54
CA THR A 45 7.59 -17.20 -2.36
C THR A 45 7.61 -16.16 -3.48
N THR A 46 7.38 -16.60 -4.72
CA THR A 46 7.34 -15.73 -5.90
C THR A 46 6.07 -15.98 -6.71
N PRO A 47 5.60 -15.01 -7.53
CA PRO A 47 4.60 -15.31 -8.55
C PRO A 47 5.11 -16.37 -9.54
N PRO A 48 4.20 -17.16 -10.15
CA PRO A 48 4.58 -18.12 -11.19
C PRO A 48 5.01 -17.39 -12.47
N THR A 49 5.82 -18.07 -13.28
CA THR A 49 6.15 -17.70 -14.67
C THR A 49 5.60 -18.74 -15.66
N ALA A 50 5.75 -18.48 -16.95
CA ALA A 50 5.43 -19.45 -17.99
C ALA A 50 6.27 -20.75 -17.89
N ASP A 51 7.44 -20.70 -17.24
CA ASP A 51 8.25 -21.89 -16.97
C ASP A 51 7.60 -22.81 -15.91
N ASP A 52 6.85 -22.21 -14.97
CA ASP A 52 6.13 -22.95 -13.92
C ASP A 52 4.80 -23.48 -14.42
N ASN A 53 4.10 -22.67 -15.22
CA ASN A 53 2.83 -23.02 -15.82
C ASN A 53 2.79 -22.50 -17.27
N PRO A 54 3.02 -23.38 -18.27
CA PRO A 54 3.00 -23.00 -19.68
C PRO A 54 1.68 -22.33 -20.13
N ALA A 55 0.57 -22.59 -19.45
CA ALA A 55 -0.72 -21.95 -19.75
C ALA A 55 -0.70 -20.43 -19.50
N LEU A 56 0.26 -19.92 -18.71
CA LEU A 56 0.46 -18.48 -18.49
C LEU A 56 1.19 -17.79 -19.65
N ALA A 57 1.75 -18.51 -20.63
CA ALA A 57 2.53 -17.92 -21.73
C ALA A 57 1.74 -16.93 -22.60
N GLY A 58 0.41 -17.11 -22.70
CA GLY A 58 -0.47 -16.22 -23.46
C GLY A 58 -0.93 -14.97 -22.69
N VAL A 59 -0.57 -14.83 -21.41
CA VAL A 59 -1.05 -13.73 -20.56
C VAL A 59 -0.13 -12.52 -20.68
N VAL A 60 -0.66 -11.42 -21.22
CA VAL A 60 0.04 -10.14 -21.23
C VAL A 60 -0.06 -9.48 -19.86
N LEU A 61 1.10 -9.23 -19.25
CA LEU A 61 1.22 -8.55 -17.95
C LEU A 61 1.76 -7.13 -18.06
N ASP A 62 2.32 -6.73 -19.22
CA ASP A 62 2.86 -5.38 -19.44
C ASP A 62 1.72 -4.34 -19.41
N MET A 63 1.77 -3.45 -18.42
CA MET A 63 0.76 -2.40 -18.21
C MET A 63 0.62 -1.47 -19.42
N LYS A 64 1.70 -1.17 -20.15
CA LYS A 64 1.64 -0.33 -21.34
C LYS A 64 0.85 -1.03 -22.45
N LEU A 65 1.16 -2.30 -22.71
CA LEU A 65 0.42 -3.08 -23.70
C LEU A 65 -1.05 -3.21 -23.31
N LEU A 66 -1.36 -3.48 -22.05
CA LEU A 66 -2.76 -3.57 -21.56
C LEU A 66 -3.54 -2.26 -21.69
N ALA A 67 -2.86 -1.11 -21.66
CA ALA A 67 -3.48 0.20 -21.86
C ALA A 67 -3.75 0.52 -23.35
N GLU A 68 -2.90 0.02 -24.26
CA GLU A 68 -2.84 0.47 -25.66
C GLU A 68 -3.38 -0.55 -26.68
N MET A 69 -3.34 -1.85 -26.38
CA MET A 69 -3.71 -2.91 -27.33
C MET A 69 -5.19 -2.86 -27.76
N ASP A 70 -5.50 -3.53 -28.88
CA ASP A 70 -6.88 -3.66 -29.34
C ASP A 70 -7.72 -4.49 -28.36
N GLU A 71 -9.04 -4.28 -28.38
CA GLU A 71 -9.96 -4.92 -27.44
C GLU A 71 -9.98 -6.44 -27.59
N ALA A 72 -9.91 -6.97 -28.82
CA ALA A 72 -9.94 -8.41 -29.05
C ALA A 72 -8.70 -9.10 -28.47
N ALA A 73 -7.51 -8.55 -28.71
CA ALA A 73 -6.26 -9.03 -28.12
C ALA A 73 -6.26 -8.91 -26.58
N LEU A 74 -6.80 -7.80 -26.04
CA LEU A 74 -6.92 -7.59 -24.61
C LEU A 74 -7.77 -8.69 -23.96
N PHE A 75 -8.98 -8.91 -24.45
CA PHE A 75 -9.88 -9.90 -23.86
C PHE A 75 -9.36 -11.33 -24.06
N ALA A 76 -8.72 -11.64 -25.18
CA ALA A 76 -8.06 -12.92 -25.38
C ALA A 76 -6.97 -13.16 -24.30
N SER A 77 -6.09 -12.18 -24.08
CA SER A 77 -5.04 -12.25 -23.05
C SER A 77 -5.60 -12.40 -21.64
N LEU A 78 -6.62 -11.62 -21.27
CA LEU A 78 -7.24 -11.71 -19.94
C LEU A 78 -7.93 -13.06 -19.72
N ARG A 79 -8.58 -13.62 -20.76
CA ARG A 79 -9.20 -14.95 -20.70
C ARG A 79 -8.17 -16.08 -20.64
N SER A 80 -6.96 -15.90 -21.18
CA SER A 80 -5.87 -16.86 -20.99
C SER A 80 -5.50 -17.03 -19.52
N LEU A 81 -5.55 -15.94 -18.72
CA LEU A 81 -5.28 -16.02 -17.28
C LEU A 81 -6.34 -16.87 -16.55
N THR A 82 -7.63 -16.68 -16.86
CA THR A 82 -8.70 -17.45 -16.23
C THR A 82 -8.73 -18.89 -16.71
N ALA A 83 -8.42 -19.14 -17.99
CA ALA A 83 -8.28 -20.50 -18.54
C ALA A 83 -7.15 -21.26 -17.84
N ALA A 84 -5.97 -20.65 -17.67
CA ALA A 84 -4.85 -21.24 -16.94
C ALA A 84 -5.21 -21.56 -15.48
N TYR A 85 -5.97 -20.67 -14.83
CA TYR A 85 -6.42 -20.91 -13.45
C TYR A 85 -7.43 -22.07 -13.38
N SER A 86 -8.37 -22.11 -14.33
CA SER A 86 -9.36 -23.18 -14.43
C SER A 86 -8.72 -24.56 -14.63
N GLU A 87 -7.72 -24.65 -15.50
CA GLU A 87 -6.94 -25.87 -15.73
C GLU A 87 -6.25 -26.33 -14.45
N TRP A 88 -5.56 -25.43 -13.74
CA TRP A 88 -4.90 -25.74 -12.47
C TRP A 88 -5.89 -26.21 -11.39
N THR A 89 -7.06 -25.57 -11.29
CA THR A 89 -8.11 -26.00 -10.34
C THR A 89 -8.66 -27.38 -10.70
N ALA A 90 -8.86 -27.67 -12.00
CA ALA A 90 -9.31 -28.98 -12.47
C ALA A 90 -8.29 -30.09 -12.15
N THR A 91 -6.99 -29.84 -12.39
CA THR A 91 -5.91 -30.76 -12.02
C THR A 91 -5.91 -31.06 -10.53
N ASN A 92 -6.08 -30.04 -9.69
CA ASN A 92 -6.16 -30.23 -8.24
C ASN A 92 -7.43 -30.99 -7.82
N ARG A 93 -8.57 -30.77 -8.49
CA ARG A 93 -9.79 -31.54 -8.19
C ARG A 93 -9.61 -33.02 -8.53
N ALA A 94 -8.96 -33.33 -9.65
CA ALA A 94 -8.61 -34.71 -10.01
C ALA A 94 -7.71 -35.39 -8.97
N ARG A 95 -6.80 -34.65 -8.31
CA ARG A 95 -5.97 -35.19 -7.20
C ARG A 95 -6.82 -35.61 -5.99
N ILE A 96 -7.87 -34.86 -5.67
CA ILE A 96 -8.82 -35.22 -4.60
C ILE A 96 -9.57 -36.49 -4.99
N ASP A 97 -10.14 -36.52 -6.20
CA ASP A 97 -10.95 -37.66 -6.66
C ASP A 97 -10.12 -38.94 -6.78
N ALA A 98 -8.83 -38.81 -7.13
CA ALA A 98 -7.87 -39.90 -7.19
C ALA A 98 -7.31 -40.32 -5.82
N LYS A 99 -7.71 -39.66 -4.71
CA LYS A 99 -7.22 -39.99 -3.36
C LYS A 99 -5.69 -39.92 -3.23
N ALA A 100 -5.08 -38.99 -3.97
CA ALA A 100 -3.64 -38.83 -4.03
C ALA A 100 -3.11 -38.01 -2.85
N ASP A 101 -1.80 -38.07 -2.60
CA ASP A 101 -1.06 -37.17 -1.71
C ASP A 101 -1.58 -37.07 -0.26
N GLY A 102 -2.23 -38.13 0.24
CA GLY A 102 -2.79 -38.18 1.60
C GLY A 102 -3.96 -37.20 1.81
N LEU A 103 -4.75 -36.94 0.76
CA LEU A 103 -5.91 -36.04 0.82
C LEU A 103 -7.19 -36.69 1.36
N ASP A 104 -7.22 -38.02 1.48
CA ASP A 104 -8.42 -38.81 1.83
C ASP A 104 -9.06 -38.37 3.15
N GLU A 105 -8.24 -38.13 4.17
CA GLU A 105 -8.71 -37.67 5.49
C GLU A 105 -9.15 -36.20 5.50
N PHE A 106 -8.90 -35.47 4.42
CA PHE A 106 -9.15 -34.04 4.30
C PHE A 106 -10.10 -33.69 3.14
N GLU A 107 -10.80 -34.66 2.54
CA GLU A 107 -11.59 -34.47 1.32
C GLU A 107 -12.54 -33.27 1.41
N ALA A 108 -13.33 -33.16 2.48
CA ALA A 108 -14.29 -32.07 2.65
C ALA A 108 -13.62 -30.68 2.65
N ILE A 109 -12.49 -30.54 3.34
CA ILE A 109 -11.75 -29.27 3.44
C ILE A 109 -11.03 -28.97 2.10
N ALA A 110 -10.50 -30.00 1.44
CA ALA A 110 -9.86 -29.87 0.14
C ALA A 110 -10.86 -29.43 -0.94
N ARG A 111 -12.09 -29.99 -0.94
CA ARG A 111 -13.16 -29.56 -1.84
C ARG A 111 -13.57 -28.12 -1.57
N GLN A 112 -13.78 -27.73 -0.30
CA GLN A 112 -14.09 -26.35 0.06
C GLN A 112 -13.00 -25.36 -0.41
N ALA A 113 -11.72 -25.69 -0.24
CA ALA A 113 -10.62 -24.83 -0.68
C ALA A 113 -10.64 -24.61 -2.21
N LEU A 114 -10.95 -25.65 -2.98
CA LEU A 114 -11.10 -25.54 -4.43
C LEU A 114 -12.42 -24.87 -4.85
N ASP A 115 -13.48 -24.97 -4.05
CA ASP A 115 -14.72 -24.20 -4.28
C ASP A 115 -14.46 -22.70 -4.09
N ASP A 116 -13.66 -22.32 -3.08
CA ASP A 116 -13.21 -20.92 -2.89
C ASP A 116 -12.34 -20.44 -4.07
N CYS A 117 -11.50 -21.32 -4.64
CA CYS A 117 -10.75 -21.05 -5.88
C CYS A 117 -11.69 -20.80 -7.07
N GLN A 118 -12.73 -21.62 -7.22
CA GLN A 118 -13.70 -21.50 -8.28
C GLN A 118 -14.55 -20.22 -8.14
N GLU A 119 -14.93 -19.83 -6.92
CA GLU A 119 -15.59 -18.55 -6.65
C GLU A 119 -14.68 -17.38 -7.06
N ALA A 120 -13.40 -17.42 -6.69
CA ALA A 120 -12.44 -16.39 -7.11
C ALA A 120 -12.29 -16.31 -8.63
N GLN A 121 -12.22 -17.46 -9.33
CA GLN A 121 -12.18 -17.52 -10.78
C GLN A 121 -13.42 -16.85 -11.41
N GLN A 122 -14.62 -17.21 -10.96
CA GLN A 122 -15.88 -16.63 -11.46
C GLN A 122 -15.93 -15.10 -11.27
N ARG A 123 -15.41 -14.59 -10.15
CA ARG A 123 -15.34 -13.15 -9.90
C ARG A 123 -14.34 -12.44 -10.81
N ILE A 124 -13.20 -13.06 -11.13
CA ILE A 124 -12.25 -12.54 -12.14
C ILE A 124 -12.92 -12.49 -13.52
N GLU A 125 -13.60 -13.56 -13.92
CA GLU A 125 -14.34 -13.63 -15.19
C GLU A 125 -15.45 -12.58 -15.28
N ALA A 126 -16.17 -12.32 -14.17
CA ALA A 126 -17.14 -11.24 -14.09
C ALA A 126 -16.50 -9.86 -14.29
N GLY A 127 -15.28 -9.66 -13.79
CA GLY A 127 -14.46 -8.47 -14.07
C GLY A 127 -14.11 -8.31 -15.55
N ILE A 128 -13.71 -9.39 -16.21
CA ILE A 128 -13.42 -9.38 -17.66
C ILE A 128 -14.69 -9.06 -18.45
N LYS A 129 -15.81 -9.72 -18.14
CA LYS A 129 -17.11 -9.47 -18.78
C LYS A 129 -17.60 -8.02 -18.58
N LEU A 130 -17.30 -7.41 -17.44
CA LEU A 130 -17.59 -5.99 -17.22
C LEU A 130 -16.83 -5.11 -18.21
N LEU A 131 -15.54 -5.37 -18.43
CA LEU A 131 -14.73 -4.61 -19.39
C LEU A 131 -15.23 -4.75 -20.83
N GLU A 132 -15.81 -5.90 -21.18
CA GLU A 132 -16.41 -6.14 -22.50
C GLU A 132 -17.74 -5.39 -22.71
N THR A 133 -18.48 -5.14 -21.62
CA THR A 133 -19.87 -4.65 -21.69
C THR A 133 -20.02 -3.18 -21.29
N ASP A 134 -19.06 -2.63 -20.55
CA ASP A 134 -19.10 -1.25 -20.04
C ASP A 134 -17.88 -0.47 -20.55
N THR A 135 -18.13 0.45 -21.49
CA THR A 135 -17.08 1.30 -22.07
C THR A 135 -16.40 2.20 -21.04
N ALA A 136 -17.11 2.66 -20.00
CA ALA A 136 -16.50 3.46 -18.94
C ALA A 136 -15.58 2.61 -18.06
N ALA A 137 -15.96 1.35 -17.80
CA ALA A 137 -15.09 0.38 -17.12
C ALA A 137 -13.83 0.10 -17.94
N LEU A 138 -13.95 -0.16 -19.25
CA LEU A 138 -12.80 -0.37 -20.13
C LEU A 138 -11.86 0.84 -20.18
N ARG A 139 -12.40 2.05 -20.35
CA ARG A 139 -11.61 3.29 -20.36
C ARG A 139 -10.91 3.51 -19.01
N SER A 140 -11.58 3.21 -17.90
CA SER A 140 -11.00 3.30 -16.56
C SER A 140 -9.91 2.26 -16.33
N PHE A 141 -10.05 1.05 -16.88
CA PHE A 141 -9.02 0.01 -16.84
C PHE A 141 -7.77 0.43 -17.64
N ARG A 142 -7.95 1.00 -18.84
CA ARG A 142 -6.83 1.54 -19.63
C ARG A 142 -6.14 2.70 -18.92
N PHE A 143 -6.91 3.62 -18.34
CA PHE A 143 -6.38 4.71 -17.51
C PHE A 143 -5.54 4.17 -16.34
N ALA A 144 -6.07 3.17 -15.61
CA ALA A 144 -5.38 2.59 -14.46
C ALA A 144 -4.05 1.92 -14.87
N ASN A 145 -4.03 1.19 -15.98
CA ASN A 145 -2.81 0.59 -16.52
C ASN A 145 -1.80 1.65 -16.96
N GLN A 146 -2.23 2.70 -17.66
CA GLN A 146 -1.35 3.81 -18.05
C GLN A 146 -0.77 4.54 -16.83
N ALA A 147 -1.59 4.81 -15.82
CA ALA A 147 -1.17 5.47 -14.59
C ALA A 147 -0.16 4.62 -13.81
N MET A 148 -0.42 3.31 -13.70
CA MET A 148 0.47 2.38 -13.01
C MET A 148 1.78 2.16 -13.75
N TRP A 149 1.74 2.10 -15.08
CA TRP A 149 2.95 2.08 -15.92
C TRP A 149 3.83 3.30 -15.62
N GLN A 150 3.30 4.52 -15.75
CA GLN A 150 4.06 5.74 -15.49
C GLN A 150 4.54 5.80 -14.04
N GLN A 151 3.67 5.46 -13.08
CA GLN A 151 4.02 5.40 -11.66
C GLN A 151 5.23 4.51 -11.41
N ARG A 152 5.26 3.31 -12.00
CA ARG A 152 6.35 2.33 -11.85
C ARG A 152 7.67 2.86 -12.40
N ILE A 153 7.66 3.40 -13.62
CA ILE A 153 8.87 3.95 -14.25
C ILE A 153 9.41 5.14 -13.47
N HIS A 154 8.55 6.09 -13.09
CA HIS A 154 8.96 7.28 -12.36
C HIS A 154 9.40 6.99 -10.92
N ALA A 155 8.81 5.99 -10.25
CA ALA A 155 9.28 5.54 -8.94
C ALA A 155 10.69 4.93 -9.02
N LEU A 156 10.93 4.05 -10.00
CA LEU A 156 12.26 3.47 -10.23
C LEU A 156 13.28 4.54 -10.64
N TYR A 157 12.90 5.46 -11.51
CA TYR A 157 13.74 6.58 -11.91
C TYR A 157 14.14 7.44 -10.72
N SER A 158 13.17 7.81 -9.87
CA SER A 158 13.41 8.58 -8.65
C SER A 158 14.37 7.85 -7.71
N GLU A 159 14.17 6.54 -7.50
CA GLU A 159 15.03 5.71 -6.67
C GLU A 159 16.47 5.62 -7.22
N ARG A 160 16.63 5.27 -8.51
CA ARG A 160 17.95 5.13 -9.14
C ARG A 160 18.72 6.46 -9.18
N ARG A 161 18.01 7.56 -9.43
CA ARG A 161 18.63 8.90 -9.41
C ARG A 161 19.13 9.28 -8.02
N ARG A 162 18.40 8.94 -6.96
CA ARG A 162 18.88 9.11 -5.56
C ARG A 162 20.11 8.27 -5.27
N ALA A 163 20.21 7.09 -5.87
CA ALA A 163 21.40 6.24 -5.81
C ALA A 163 22.57 6.72 -6.71
N GLY A 164 22.44 7.88 -7.38
CA GLY A 164 23.47 8.47 -8.23
C GLY A 164 23.48 7.99 -9.68
N SER A 165 22.49 7.20 -10.10
CA SER A 165 22.36 6.78 -11.51
C SER A 165 22.01 7.95 -12.43
N LYS A 166 22.55 7.92 -13.65
CA LYS A 166 22.27 8.88 -14.73
C LYS A 166 21.25 8.37 -15.75
N GLN A 167 20.70 7.17 -15.53
CA GLN A 167 19.74 6.58 -16.46
C GLN A 167 18.52 7.47 -16.65
N THR A 168 17.94 7.48 -17.85
CA THR A 168 16.73 8.25 -18.15
C THR A 168 15.46 7.43 -17.88
N PRO A 169 14.28 8.06 -17.73
CA PRO A 169 13.01 7.33 -17.65
C PRO A 169 12.78 6.39 -18.84
N ASP A 170 13.16 6.80 -20.05
CA ASP A 170 12.99 6.02 -21.28
C ASP A 170 13.84 4.74 -21.27
N GLU A 171 15.08 4.81 -20.75
CA GLU A 171 15.94 3.62 -20.57
C GLU A 171 15.38 2.64 -19.54
N LEU A 172 14.58 3.13 -18.60
CA LEU A 172 13.89 2.30 -17.61
C LEU A 172 12.56 1.76 -18.12
N ASP A 173 12.05 2.28 -19.24
CA ASP A 173 10.75 1.95 -19.81
C ASP A 173 10.73 0.61 -20.56
N VAL A 174 11.11 -0.45 -19.84
CA VAL A 174 11.14 -1.84 -20.32
C VAL A 174 10.04 -2.68 -19.66
N PRO A 175 9.53 -3.74 -20.33
CA PRO A 175 8.45 -4.57 -19.82
C PRO A 175 8.65 -5.09 -18.39
N GLU A 176 9.88 -5.48 -18.03
CA GLU A 176 10.21 -5.99 -16.69
C GLU A 176 9.87 -4.99 -15.56
N ASN A 177 10.02 -3.68 -15.82
CA ASN A 177 9.80 -2.65 -14.81
C ASN A 177 8.32 -2.27 -14.64
N ARG A 178 7.50 -2.51 -15.68
CA ARG A 178 6.10 -2.09 -15.80
C ARG A 178 5.11 -3.25 -15.98
N SER A 179 5.50 -4.47 -15.63
CA SER A 179 4.61 -5.62 -15.69
C SER A 179 3.91 -5.87 -14.36
N TRP A 180 2.63 -6.22 -14.43
CA TRP A 180 1.92 -6.80 -13.30
C TRP A 180 2.52 -8.15 -12.91
N ARG A 181 2.40 -8.49 -11.63
CA ARG A 181 2.43 -9.88 -11.20
C ARG A 181 1.05 -10.48 -11.46
N PRO A 182 0.92 -11.76 -11.84
CA PRO A 182 -0.37 -12.38 -12.16
C PRO A 182 -1.46 -12.16 -11.09
N PHE A 183 -1.09 -12.29 -9.81
CA PHE A 183 -2.02 -12.06 -8.71
C PHE A 183 -2.51 -10.61 -8.59
N GLN A 184 -1.68 -9.62 -8.98
CA GLN A 184 -2.06 -8.21 -8.92
C GLN A 184 -3.14 -7.91 -9.97
N LEU A 185 -2.94 -8.39 -11.20
CA LEU A 185 -3.90 -8.24 -12.29
C LEU A 185 -5.21 -8.98 -11.95
N ALA A 186 -5.12 -10.22 -11.49
CA ALA A 186 -6.29 -10.99 -11.07
C ALA A 186 -7.06 -10.31 -9.93
N PHE A 187 -6.35 -9.76 -8.93
CA PHE A 187 -6.98 -9.04 -7.83
C PHE A 187 -7.69 -7.77 -8.27
N VAL A 188 -7.11 -7.02 -9.22
CA VAL A 188 -7.76 -5.85 -9.83
C VAL A 188 -9.04 -6.28 -10.54
N LEU A 189 -8.97 -7.26 -11.45
CA LEU A 189 -10.11 -7.78 -12.22
C LEU A 189 -11.25 -8.25 -11.31
N LEU A 190 -10.92 -9.04 -10.29
CA LEU A 190 -11.87 -9.57 -9.30
C LEU A 190 -12.67 -8.47 -8.59
N ASN A 191 -12.08 -7.28 -8.38
CA ASN A 191 -12.72 -6.17 -7.68
C ASN A 191 -13.45 -5.18 -8.58
N LEU A 192 -13.25 -5.22 -9.92
CA LEU A 192 -13.83 -4.22 -10.82
C LEU A 192 -15.37 -4.16 -10.75
N PRO A 193 -16.12 -5.28 -10.71
CA PRO A 193 -17.57 -5.22 -10.59
C PRO A 193 -18.04 -4.48 -9.33
N GLY A 194 -17.45 -4.81 -8.18
CA GLY A 194 -17.78 -4.18 -6.90
C GLY A 194 -17.34 -2.72 -6.76
N VAL A 195 -16.35 -2.26 -7.53
CA VAL A 195 -15.97 -0.84 -7.57
C VAL A 195 -16.84 -0.04 -8.55
N THR A 196 -17.22 -0.64 -9.67
CA THR A 196 -17.91 0.03 -10.78
C THR A 196 -19.41 0.18 -10.52
N LYS A 197 -20.05 -0.92 -10.11
CA LYS A 197 -21.50 -1.00 -9.91
C LYS A 197 -21.84 -0.66 -8.46
N LEU A 198 -22.65 0.40 -8.28
CA LEU A 198 -23.03 0.89 -6.96
C LEU A 198 -24.01 -0.05 -6.25
N ASP A 199 -24.84 -0.75 -7.02
CA ASP A 199 -25.81 -1.75 -6.59
C ASP A 199 -25.22 -3.17 -6.45
N HIS A 200 -23.90 -3.32 -6.60
CA HIS A 200 -23.26 -4.62 -6.53
C HIS A 200 -23.41 -5.25 -5.13
N PRO A 201 -23.66 -6.58 -5.02
CA PRO A 201 -23.81 -7.27 -3.73
C PRO A 201 -22.64 -7.06 -2.75
N ASP A 202 -21.41 -6.91 -3.26
CA ASP A 202 -20.23 -6.55 -2.45
C ASP A 202 -20.40 -5.28 -1.62
N ARG A 203 -21.33 -4.40 -2.00
CA ARG A 203 -21.61 -3.09 -1.38
C ARG A 203 -22.94 -3.03 -0.64
N SER A 204 -23.62 -4.18 -0.48
CA SER A 204 -24.96 -4.23 0.12
C SER A 204 -24.97 -3.78 1.58
N GLU A 205 -26.12 -3.35 2.08
CA GLU A 205 -26.30 -3.02 3.50
C GLU A 205 -26.30 -4.25 4.42
N SER A 206 -26.51 -5.44 3.84
CA SER A 206 -26.50 -6.70 4.60
C SER A 206 -25.12 -7.02 5.18
N ALA A 207 -25.11 -7.79 6.27
CA ALA A 207 -23.88 -8.36 6.84
C ALA A 207 -23.15 -9.31 5.87
N SER A 208 -23.76 -9.66 4.73
CA SER A 208 -23.18 -10.45 3.65
C SER A 208 -22.37 -9.64 2.64
N ALA A 209 -22.28 -8.31 2.79
CA ALA A 209 -21.39 -7.49 1.98
C ALA A 209 -19.94 -8.00 2.08
N ILE A 210 -19.21 -7.92 0.96
CA ILE A 210 -17.92 -8.60 0.82
C ILE A 210 -16.77 -7.61 0.97
N ALA A 211 -15.87 -7.94 1.91
CA ALA A 211 -14.55 -7.35 1.99
C ALA A 211 -13.50 -8.32 1.44
N ASP A 212 -12.69 -7.84 0.50
CA ASP A 212 -11.62 -8.64 -0.09
C ASP A 212 -10.31 -8.43 0.69
N LEU A 213 -9.72 -9.52 1.17
CA LEU A 213 -8.46 -9.52 1.90
C LEU A 213 -7.33 -10.02 1.00
N LEU A 214 -6.47 -9.09 0.57
CA LEU A 214 -5.25 -9.41 -0.16
C LEU A 214 -4.19 -9.95 0.80
N TRP A 215 -3.99 -11.26 0.78
CA TRP A 215 -3.01 -11.96 1.60
C TRP A 215 -1.84 -12.44 0.74
N PHE A 216 -0.71 -11.77 0.89
CA PHE A 216 0.52 -12.12 0.18
C PHE A 216 1.72 -11.75 1.06
N PRO A 217 2.86 -12.49 1.00
CA PRO A 217 4.04 -12.17 1.79
C PRO A 217 4.53 -10.72 1.66
N THR A 218 5.22 -10.21 2.68
CA THR A 218 5.83 -8.87 2.68
C THR A 218 6.84 -8.75 1.53
N GLY A 219 6.82 -7.60 0.83
CA GLY A 219 7.63 -7.41 -0.38
C GLY A 219 7.05 -8.09 -1.63
N GLY A 220 5.90 -8.76 -1.53
CA GLY A 220 5.26 -9.45 -2.64
C GLY A 220 4.58 -8.56 -3.69
N GLY A 221 4.57 -7.24 -3.49
CA GLY A 221 3.93 -6.28 -4.41
C GLY A 221 2.43 -6.07 -4.17
N LYS A 222 1.94 -6.21 -2.92
CA LYS A 222 0.53 -5.96 -2.59
C LYS A 222 0.10 -4.53 -2.94
N THR A 223 1.00 -3.57 -2.74
CA THR A 223 0.73 -2.15 -2.94
C THR A 223 0.35 -1.82 -4.37
N GLU A 224 1.06 -2.37 -5.36
CA GLU A 224 0.72 -2.15 -6.76
C GLU A 224 -0.71 -2.57 -7.09
N ALA A 225 -1.22 -3.66 -6.50
CA ALA A 225 -2.57 -4.14 -6.76
C ALA A 225 -3.63 -3.12 -6.28
N TYR A 226 -3.52 -2.64 -5.04
CA TYR A 226 -4.49 -1.68 -4.52
C TYR A 226 -4.29 -0.25 -5.07
N LEU A 227 -3.08 0.11 -5.51
CA LEU A 227 -2.84 1.36 -6.25
C LEU A 227 -3.45 1.31 -7.66
N GLY A 228 -3.38 0.17 -8.35
CA GLY A 228 -4.07 -0.04 -9.63
C GLY A 228 -5.58 0.12 -9.50
N LEU A 229 -6.17 -0.48 -8.46
CA LEU A 229 -7.59 -0.32 -8.17
C LEU A 229 -7.96 1.10 -7.74
N THR A 230 -7.06 1.80 -7.03
CA THR A 230 -7.22 3.23 -6.72
C THR A 230 -7.33 4.02 -8.02
N ALA A 231 -6.37 3.89 -8.95
CA ALA A 231 -6.40 4.60 -10.23
C ALA A 231 -7.67 4.31 -11.04
N TYR A 232 -8.11 3.04 -11.07
CA TYR A 232 -9.37 2.65 -11.69
C TYR A 232 -10.56 3.37 -11.05
N THR A 233 -10.63 3.40 -9.71
CA THR A 233 -11.73 4.06 -8.97
C THR A 233 -11.76 5.55 -9.26
N LEU A 234 -10.59 6.21 -9.30
CA LEU A 234 -10.47 7.62 -9.62
C LEU A 234 -11.00 7.93 -11.02
N ALA A 235 -10.60 7.14 -12.03
CA ALA A 235 -11.04 7.27 -13.41
C ALA A 235 -12.54 7.02 -13.56
N MET A 236 -13.03 5.92 -13.00
CA MET A 236 -14.44 5.51 -13.10
C MET A 236 -15.35 6.59 -12.51
N ARG A 237 -14.96 7.16 -11.38
CA ARG A 237 -15.73 8.22 -10.73
C ARG A 237 -15.80 9.51 -11.57
N ARG A 238 -14.74 9.85 -12.31
CA ARG A 238 -14.78 10.97 -13.28
C ARG A 238 -15.74 10.69 -14.43
N LEU A 239 -15.69 9.48 -15.00
CA LEU A 239 -16.56 9.10 -16.12
C LEU A 239 -18.03 8.98 -15.72
N GLN A 240 -18.33 8.55 -14.48
CA GLN A 240 -19.70 8.47 -13.97
C GLN A 240 -20.33 9.85 -13.71
N GLY A 241 -19.52 10.89 -13.54
CA GLY A 241 -20.03 12.26 -13.37
C GLY A 241 -20.92 12.43 -12.13
N VAL A 242 -22.15 12.89 -12.33
CA VAL A 242 -23.13 13.10 -11.24
C VAL A 242 -23.98 11.85 -11.08
N VAL A 243 -24.00 11.30 -9.86
CA VAL A 243 -24.83 10.14 -9.51
C VAL A 243 -25.64 10.46 -8.27
N GLY A 244 -26.95 10.20 -8.27
CA GLY A 244 -27.82 10.48 -7.12
C GLY A 244 -27.81 11.94 -6.66
N GLY A 245 -27.65 12.88 -7.60
CA GLY A 245 -27.51 14.32 -7.31
C GLY A 245 -26.16 14.72 -6.69
N ARG A 246 -25.22 13.77 -6.56
CA ARG A 246 -23.89 13.99 -5.99
C ARG A 246 -22.81 13.98 -7.06
N LEU A 247 -21.93 14.95 -6.97
CA LEU A 247 -20.89 15.20 -7.96
C LEU A 247 -19.69 14.26 -7.77
N GLY A 248 -19.27 13.56 -8.82
CA GLY A 248 -18.14 12.63 -8.80
C GLY A 248 -16.81 13.23 -9.26
N HIS A 249 -16.80 14.42 -9.89
CA HIS A 249 -15.57 15.01 -10.41
C HIS A 249 -14.63 15.58 -9.33
N ALA A 250 -15.11 15.73 -8.10
CA ALA A 250 -14.32 16.20 -6.96
C ALA A 250 -14.65 15.37 -5.71
N GLY A 251 -13.87 15.59 -4.65
CA GLY A 251 -14.04 14.91 -3.38
C GLY A 251 -13.15 13.68 -3.22
N VAL A 252 -13.15 13.16 -1.99
CA VAL A 252 -12.41 11.94 -1.65
C VAL A 252 -13.11 10.75 -2.29
N ALA A 253 -12.41 10.06 -3.19
CA ALA A 253 -12.89 8.84 -3.83
C ALA A 253 -12.36 7.60 -3.11
N VAL A 254 -11.11 7.66 -2.64
CA VAL A 254 -10.44 6.54 -1.96
C VAL A 254 -9.87 6.99 -0.62
N ILE A 255 -10.18 6.25 0.44
CA ILE A 255 -9.52 6.38 1.75
C ILE A 255 -8.61 5.18 1.95
N MET A 256 -7.32 5.45 2.13
CA MET A 256 -6.31 4.45 2.45
C MET A 256 -5.84 4.64 3.90
N ARG A 257 -5.97 3.59 4.71
CA ARG A 257 -5.79 3.67 6.17
C ARG A 257 -4.57 2.88 6.64
N TYR A 258 -3.91 3.46 7.63
CA TYR A 258 -2.73 2.88 8.29
C TYR A 258 -2.87 2.93 9.80
N THR A 259 -2.29 1.96 10.49
CA THR A 259 -2.32 1.85 11.95
C THR A 259 -1.28 2.73 12.64
N LEU A 260 -0.07 2.86 12.08
CA LEU A 260 1.07 3.52 12.71
C LEU A 260 1.77 4.54 11.80
N ARG A 261 2.38 5.55 12.43
CA ARG A 261 2.86 6.80 11.80
C ARG A 261 4.08 6.67 10.87
N LEU A 262 4.95 5.68 11.08
CA LEU A 262 6.26 5.62 10.42
C LEU A 262 6.19 5.01 9.01
N LEU A 263 5.31 4.00 8.82
CA LEU A 263 5.14 3.33 7.53
C LEU A 263 4.47 4.22 6.47
N THR A 264 3.84 5.32 6.91
CA THR A 264 3.00 6.18 6.07
C THR A 264 3.80 6.95 5.03
N LEU A 265 5.06 7.35 5.30
CA LEU A 265 5.81 8.22 4.39
C LEU A 265 6.28 7.53 3.12
N GLN A 266 6.80 6.31 3.20
CA GLN A 266 7.22 5.57 2.00
C GLN A 266 6.03 5.20 1.12
N GLN A 267 4.90 4.81 1.73
CA GLN A 267 3.68 4.54 0.98
C GLN A 267 3.07 5.83 0.41
N PHE A 268 3.16 6.95 1.13
CA PHE A 268 2.77 8.26 0.63
C PHE A 268 3.59 8.67 -0.59
N GLN A 269 4.91 8.43 -0.61
CA GLN A 269 5.75 8.70 -1.80
C GLN A 269 5.29 7.89 -3.02
N ARG A 270 4.97 6.60 -2.84
CA ARG A 270 4.51 5.73 -3.94
C ARG A 270 3.13 6.14 -4.44
N ALA A 271 2.21 6.44 -3.53
CA ALA A 271 0.88 6.93 -3.87
C ALA A 271 0.93 8.34 -4.50
N ALA A 272 1.85 9.20 -4.08
CA ALA A 272 2.09 10.50 -4.71
C ALA A 272 2.60 10.35 -6.15
N ALA A 273 3.46 9.36 -6.44
CA ALA A 273 3.86 9.04 -7.81
C ALA A 273 2.67 8.57 -8.65
N LEU A 274 1.74 7.80 -8.08
CA LEU A 274 0.49 7.42 -8.77
C LEU A 274 -0.35 8.66 -9.11
N ILE A 275 -0.57 9.55 -8.14
CA ILE A 275 -1.37 10.75 -8.38
C ILE A 275 -0.70 11.68 -9.37
N CYS A 276 0.64 11.78 -9.39
CA CYS A 276 1.37 12.48 -10.44
C CYS A 276 1.07 11.87 -11.83
N ALA A 277 1.08 10.55 -11.96
CA ALA A 277 0.73 9.87 -13.21
C ALA A 277 -0.73 10.14 -13.63
N CYS A 278 -1.69 10.00 -12.71
CA CYS A 278 -3.10 10.31 -12.95
C CYS A 278 -3.28 11.77 -13.42
N GLU A 279 -2.58 12.71 -12.79
CA GLU A 279 -2.62 14.13 -13.13
C GLU A 279 -1.99 14.40 -14.51
N MET A 280 -0.92 13.71 -14.88
CA MET A 280 -0.34 13.83 -16.23
C MET A 280 -1.31 13.34 -17.31
N ILE A 281 -1.98 12.21 -17.07
CA ILE A 281 -3.00 11.69 -18.00
C ILE A 281 -4.18 12.67 -18.10
N ARG A 282 -4.64 13.22 -16.97
CA ARG A 282 -5.71 14.23 -16.94
C ARG A 282 -5.35 15.50 -17.71
N ARG A 283 -4.11 16.00 -17.58
CA ARG A 283 -3.62 17.17 -18.33
C ARG A 283 -3.58 16.91 -19.83
N GLY A 284 -3.29 15.68 -20.24
CA GLY A 284 -3.33 15.25 -21.65
C GLY A 284 -4.73 15.19 -22.25
N ASP A 285 -5.77 14.92 -21.43
CA ASP A 285 -7.17 14.85 -21.87
C ASP A 285 -8.12 15.40 -20.79
N SER A 286 -8.11 16.72 -20.61
CA SER A 286 -8.96 17.38 -19.61
C SER A 286 -10.45 17.36 -19.97
N ALA A 287 -10.78 17.12 -21.24
CA ALA A 287 -12.16 17.02 -21.71
C ALA A 287 -12.84 15.75 -21.17
N THR A 288 -12.12 14.62 -21.17
CA THR A 288 -12.62 13.37 -20.56
C THR A 288 -12.53 13.41 -19.04
N TRP A 289 -11.36 13.76 -18.48
CA TRP A 289 -11.06 13.53 -17.06
C TRP A 289 -11.44 14.70 -16.14
N GLY A 290 -11.86 15.82 -16.73
CA GLY A 290 -12.32 17.02 -16.06
C GLY A 290 -11.19 17.99 -15.69
N ALA A 291 -11.60 19.20 -15.29
CA ALA A 291 -10.69 20.29 -14.92
C ALA A 291 -10.07 20.13 -13.53
N GLU A 292 -10.76 19.45 -12.60
CA GLU A 292 -10.30 19.30 -11.22
C GLU A 292 -9.08 18.38 -11.13
N PRO A 293 -7.93 18.82 -10.61
CA PRO A 293 -6.71 18.01 -10.49
C PRO A 293 -6.90 16.76 -9.64
N PHE A 294 -6.17 15.69 -9.98
CA PHE A 294 -6.03 14.57 -9.05
C PHE A 294 -5.03 14.95 -7.96
N ARG A 295 -5.42 14.81 -6.70
CA ARG A 295 -4.58 15.15 -5.53
C ARG A 295 -4.55 14.01 -4.52
N ILE A 296 -3.46 13.94 -3.75
CA ILE A 296 -3.32 13.06 -2.58
C ILE A 296 -3.25 13.87 -1.29
N GLY A 297 -4.02 13.47 -0.28
CA GLY A 297 -3.96 14.03 1.07
C GLY A 297 -3.19 13.14 2.03
N LEU A 298 -2.40 13.73 2.92
CA LEU A 298 -1.82 13.06 4.08
C LEU A 298 -2.46 13.60 5.37
N TRP A 299 -3.49 12.90 5.85
CA TRP A 299 -4.29 13.29 7.01
C TRP A 299 -3.88 12.49 8.26
N VAL A 300 -2.85 12.99 8.94
CA VAL A 300 -2.18 12.31 10.06
C VAL A 300 -2.03 13.24 11.26
N GLY A 301 -1.51 12.72 12.37
CA GLY A 301 -1.38 13.48 13.61
C GLY A 301 -0.46 14.72 13.49
N GLN A 302 -0.77 15.76 14.28
CA GLN A 302 -0.14 17.10 14.22
C GLN A 302 1.40 17.13 14.42
N ARG A 303 1.97 16.05 14.96
CA ARG A 303 3.43 15.92 15.12
C ARG A 303 4.12 15.64 13.78
N THR A 304 3.39 15.13 12.80
CA THR A 304 3.89 14.77 11.48
C THR A 304 3.61 15.90 10.49
N THR A 305 2.35 16.37 10.46
CA THR A 305 1.89 17.44 9.55
C THR A 305 1.17 18.57 10.30
N PRO A 306 1.17 19.82 9.79
CA PRO A 306 0.40 20.92 10.36
C PRO A 306 -1.12 20.72 10.28
N ASN A 307 -1.87 21.26 11.24
CA ASN A 307 -3.33 21.28 11.18
C ASN A 307 -3.87 22.53 10.42
N SER A 308 -3.22 23.68 10.55
CA SER A 308 -3.64 24.95 9.91
C SER A 308 -2.63 25.49 8.90
N ILE A 309 -3.08 26.40 8.04
CA ILE A 309 -2.21 27.09 7.07
C ILE A 309 -1.19 27.98 7.79
N GLU A 310 -1.58 28.59 8.91
CA GLU A 310 -0.72 29.42 9.75
C GLU A 310 0.39 28.56 10.39
N ASP A 311 0.06 27.39 10.92
CA ASP A 311 1.06 26.45 11.47
C ASP A 311 2.07 26.01 10.40
N ALA A 312 1.59 25.79 9.17
CA ALA A 312 2.43 25.46 8.03
C ALA A 312 3.35 26.62 7.63
N HIS A 313 2.85 27.85 7.66
CA HIS A 313 3.63 29.06 7.39
C HIS A 313 4.78 29.20 8.41
N GLU A 314 4.47 29.10 9.69
CA GLU A 314 5.46 29.17 10.78
C GLU A 314 6.49 28.02 10.69
N ALA A 315 6.07 26.82 10.30
CA ALA A 315 6.97 25.69 10.11
C ALA A 315 8.03 25.95 9.02
N ILE A 316 7.62 26.57 7.90
CA ILE A 316 8.53 26.94 6.81
C ILE A 316 9.45 28.09 7.22
N LEU A 317 8.93 29.13 7.89
CA LEU A 317 9.76 30.23 8.41
C LEU A 317 10.83 29.73 9.38
N ARG A 318 10.51 28.75 10.23
CA ARG A 318 11.49 28.10 11.13
C ARG A 318 12.63 27.43 10.37
N THR A 319 12.33 26.76 9.25
CA THR A 319 13.37 26.11 8.43
C THR A 319 14.28 27.14 7.75
N GLN A 320 13.80 28.36 7.56
CA GLN A 320 14.56 29.50 7.05
C GLN A 320 15.26 30.31 8.15
N GLY A 321 15.17 29.89 9.42
CA GLY A 321 15.81 30.58 10.56
C GLY A 321 15.04 31.81 11.09
N ALA A 322 13.78 32.00 10.69
CA ALA A 322 12.99 33.20 10.97
C ALA A 322 11.70 32.97 11.80
N GLY A 323 11.33 31.73 12.13
CA GLY A 323 10.06 31.43 12.81
C GLY A 323 10.15 31.37 14.35
N VAL A 324 9.01 31.54 15.02
CA VAL A 324 8.89 31.63 16.50
C VAL A 324 8.00 30.50 17.05
N GLY A 325 8.32 29.91 18.21
CA GLY A 325 7.47 28.92 18.92
C GLY A 325 7.97 27.46 18.94
N ARG A 326 7.20 26.56 19.58
CA ARG A 326 7.51 25.11 19.68
C ARG A 326 7.24 24.40 18.34
N GLY A 327 8.04 23.38 18.04
CA GLY A 327 7.98 22.65 16.76
C GLY A 327 6.65 21.91 16.51
N THR A 328 5.89 22.34 15.48
CA THR A 328 4.83 21.55 14.83
C THR A 328 5.41 20.63 13.73
N GLY A 329 4.61 19.70 13.21
CA GLY A 329 4.97 18.90 12.03
C GLY A 329 5.29 19.76 10.80
N SER A 330 6.13 19.25 9.89
CA SER A 330 6.50 19.95 8.66
C SER A 330 5.43 19.78 7.58
N PRO A 331 5.06 20.80 6.79
CA PRO A 331 4.23 20.58 5.61
C PRO A 331 4.98 19.84 4.50
N LEU A 332 6.32 19.86 4.48
CA LEU A 332 7.11 19.09 3.53
C LEU A 332 7.27 17.65 4.01
N GLN A 333 6.57 16.72 3.35
CA GLN A 333 6.60 15.29 3.64
C GLN A 333 7.30 14.46 2.54
N LEU A 334 7.81 15.15 1.51
CA LEU A 334 8.55 14.57 0.39
C LEU A 334 9.97 15.13 0.39
N THR A 335 10.97 14.27 0.54
CA THR A 335 12.38 14.68 0.41
C THR A 335 12.81 14.83 -1.05
N ASN A 336 12.11 14.14 -1.95
CA ASN A 336 12.40 14.14 -3.38
C ASN A 336 11.10 14.15 -4.17
N CYS A 337 11.16 14.71 -5.38
CA CYS A 337 10.07 14.71 -6.32
C CYS A 337 9.71 13.25 -6.69
N PRO A 338 8.44 12.82 -6.53
CA PRO A 338 8.01 11.47 -6.86
C PRO A 338 8.02 11.20 -8.36
N TRP A 339 8.09 12.24 -9.19
CA TRP A 339 8.14 12.15 -10.65
C TRP A 339 9.58 12.02 -11.17
N CYS A 340 10.47 12.97 -10.83
CA CYS A 340 11.80 13.02 -11.44
C CYS A 340 12.97 12.71 -10.49
N GLY A 341 12.72 12.53 -9.20
CA GLY A 341 13.76 12.24 -8.19
C GLY A 341 14.61 13.43 -7.73
N CYS A 342 14.44 14.64 -8.28
CA CYS A 342 15.10 15.84 -7.75
C CYS A 342 14.81 16.01 -6.27
N GLU A 343 15.79 16.43 -5.50
CA GLU A 343 15.62 16.84 -4.10
C GLU A 343 14.58 17.98 -4.01
N VAL A 344 13.79 17.99 -2.93
CA VAL A 344 12.82 19.04 -2.63
C VAL A 344 13.17 19.64 -1.28
N LYS A 345 13.38 20.95 -1.24
CA LYS A 345 13.85 21.68 -0.05
C LYS A 345 12.77 22.60 0.48
N ALA A 346 12.44 22.46 1.77
CA ALA A 346 11.37 23.24 2.40
C ALA A 346 11.56 24.75 2.25
N GLY A 347 12.80 25.25 2.35
CA GLY A 347 13.08 26.68 2.24
C GLY A 347 13.05 27.26 0.82
N GLN A 348 12.99 26.44 -0.23
CA GLN A 348 13.11 26.88 -1.63
C GLN A 348 11.90 26.45 -2.48
N ASP A 349 11.46 25.22 -2.28
CA ASP A 349 10.49 24.55 -3.14
C ASP A 349 9.08 24.51 -2.54
N VAL A 350 8.89 24.99 -1.30
CA VAL A 350 7.58 25.10 -0.66
C VAL A 350 7.15 26.56 -0.59
N THR A 351 5.91 26.83 -0.97
CA THR A 351 5.31 28.17 -0.91
C THR A 351 3.98 28.10 -0.17
N VAL A 352 3.85 28.89 0.90
CA VAL A 352 2.63 28.96 1.71
C VAL A 352 1.90 30.26 1.39
N GLU A 353 0.69 30.14 0.84
CA GLU A 353 -0.24 31.26 0.66
C GLU A 353 -1.25 31.24 1.81
N THR A 354 -1.14 32.18 2.76
CA THR A 354 -2.12 32.29 3.87
C THR A 354 -3.44 32.93 3.41
N TYR A 355 -4.50 32.84 4.22
CA TYR A 355 -5.80 33.46 3.92
C TYR A 355 -5.70 34.96 3.59
N ASN A 356 -4.82 35.68 4.29
CA ASN A 356 -4.61 37.12 4.07
C ASN A 356 -3.78 37.45 2.82
N ARG A 357 -3.05 36.47 2.28
CA ARG A 357 -2.04 36.68 1.23
C ARG A 357 -2.27 35.85 -0.04
N GLY A 358 -3.25 34.96 -0.07
CA GLY A 358 -3.57 34.20 -1.29
C GLY A 358 -4.71 33.21 -1.13
N ARG A 359 -4.48 31.96 -1.57
CA ARG A 359 -5.52 30.93 -1.73
C ARG A 359 -5.71 30.02 -0.51
N ALA A 360 -5.04 30.28 0.61
CA ALA A 360 -5.00 29.38 1.77
C ALA A 360 -4.47 27.98 1.37
N ARG A 361 -3.30 27.94 0.71
CA ARG A 361 -2.72 26.74 0.10
C ARG A 361 -1.23 26.60 0.40
N VAL A 362 -0.76 25.36 0.48
CA VAL A 362 0.66 25.03 0.54
C VAL A 362 1.08 24.33 -0.74
N PHE A 363 1.86 25.01 -1.56
CA PHE A 363 2.40 24.47 -2.80
C PHE A 363 3.75 23.81 -2.55
N THR A 364 3.91 22.58 -3.01
CA THR A 364 5.21 21.89 -3.04
C THR A 364 5.63 21.72 -4.49
N PHE A 365 6.73 22.33 -4.91
CA PHE A 365 7.26 22.23 -6.26
C PHE A 365 8.40 21.23 -6.34
N CYS A 366 8.65 20.71 -7.54
CA CYS A 366 9.87 19.96 -7.81
C CYS A 366 11.11 20.87 -7.75
N GLY A 367 12.15 20.49 -7.02
CA GLY A 367 13.44 21.22 -6.94
C GLY A 367 14.34 21.09 -8.17
N ASP A 368 13.76 20.91 -9.35
CA ASP A 368 14.52 20.95 -10.61
C ASP A 368 14.76 22.40 -11.01
N GLN A 369 15.98 22.89 -10.77
CA GLN A 369 16.36 24.29 -11.04
C GLN A 369 16.27 24.67 -12.52
N LEU A 370 16.35 23.69 -13.43
CA LEU A 370 16.22 23.92 -14.86
C LEU A 370 14.76 23.94 -15.34
N GLY A 371 13.78 23.69 -14.46
CA GLY A 371 12.36 23.73 -14.78
C GLY A 371 11.90 22.69 -15.81
N ARG A 372 12.65 21.59 -15.98
CA ARG A 372 12.35 20.54 -16.98
C ARG A 372 11.26 19.59 -16.50
N CYS A 373 11.21 19.30 -15.20
CA CYS A 373 10.16 18.48 -14.58
C CYS A 373 8.77 19.11 -14.72
N ASP A 374 7.75 18.31 -15.06
CA ASP A 374 6.36 18.77 -15.25
C ASP A 374 5.68 19.26 -13.98
N PHE A 375 6.26 18.97 -12.82
CA PHE A 375 5.83 19.44 -11.51
C PHE A 375 6.73 20.54 -10.93
N SER A 376 7.61 21.13 -11.75
CA SER A 376 8.38 22.32 -11.39
C SER A 376 7.49 23.56 -11.38
N ARG A 377 7.99 24.63 -10.74
CA ARG A 377 7.28 25.93 -10.70
C ARG A 377 7.01 26.50 -12.09
N ALA A 378 7.90 26.24 -13.06
CA ALA A 378 7.76 26.73 -14.43
C ALA A 378 6.61 26.05 -15.20
N LYS A 379 6.41 24.74 -14.99
CA LYS A 379 5.42 23.94 -15.74
C LYS A 379 4.10 23.70 -14.99
N SER A 380 4.10 23.84 -13.67
CA SER A 380 2.92 23.61 -12.81
C SER A 380 2.77 24.73 -11.76
N PRO A 381 2.70 26.01 -12.15
CA PRO A 381 2.73 27.15 -11.21
C PRO A 381 1.54 27.17 -10.23
N ASP A 382 0.39 26.63 -10.62
CA ASP A 382 -0.86 26.66 -9.84
C ASP A 382 -1.16 25.39 -9.04
N GLU A 383 -0.25 24.41 -9.07
CA GLU A 383 -0.47 23.13 -8.38
C GLU A 383 0.83 22.53 -7.82
N GLY A 384 1.95 22.65 -8.54
CA GLY A 384 3.18 21.94 -8.17
C GLY A 384 2.97 20.42 -8.21
N ILE A 385 3.63 19.70 -7.30
CA ILE A 385 3.35 18.30 -6.98
C ILE A 385 1.98 18.25 -6.27
N PRO A 386 1.02 17.43 -6.72
CA PRO A 386 -0.38 17.49 -6.26
C PRO A 386 -0.60 16.80 -4.89
N VAL A 387 0.09 17.29 -3.86
CA VAL A 387 0.10 16.76 -2.50
C VAL A 387 -0.46 17.78 -1.53
N LEU A 388 -1.36 17.32 -0.65
CA LEU A 388 -1.96 18.11 0.41
C LEU A 388 -1.57 17.53 1.75
N THR A 389 -0.81 18.27 2.53
CA THR A 389 -0.28 17.80 3.83
C THR A 389 -0.83 18.59 5.01
N VAL A 390 -1.66 19.61 4.78
CA VAL A 390 -2.25 20.44 5.84
C VAL A 390 -3.74 20.15 5.95
N ASP A 391 -4.23 19.85 7.15
CA ASP A 391 -5.64 19.46 7.37
C ASP A 391 -6.64 20.48 6.78
N GLU A 392 -6.45 21.78 7.03
CA GLU A 392 -7.33 22.83 6.46
C GLU A 392 -7.37 22.81 4.93
N GLU A 393 -6.22 22.62 4.28
CA GLU A 393 -6.18 22.50 2.82
C GLU A 393 -6.86 21.21 2.34
N ILE A 394 -6.68 20.10 3.07
CA ILE A 394 -7.34 18.82 2.78
C ILE A 394 -8.87 18.99 2.85
N TYR A 395 -9.42 19.66 3.86
CA TYR A 395 -10.87 19.90 3.95
C TYR A 395 -11.39 20.82 2.84
N ARG A 396 -10.59 21.82 2.42
CA ARG A 396 -10.98 22.77 1.36
C ARG A 396 -10.86 22.19 -0.06
N ARG A 397 -9.89 21.32 -0.31
CA ARG A 397 -9.57 20.81 -1.67
C ARG A 397 -10.00 19.37 -1.90
N LEU A 398 -10.30 18.63 -0.84
CA LEU A 398 -10.86 17.27 -0.86
C LEU A 398 -10.15 16.36 -1.87
N PRO A 399 -8.94 15.87 -1.54
CA PRO A 399 -8.10 15.13 -2.47
C PRO A 399 -8.77 13.83 -2.91
N ALA A 400 -8.52 13.43 -4.15
CA ALA A 400 -9.10 12.22 -4.73
C ALA A 400 -8.70 10.94 -3.95
N LEU A 401 -7.46 10.90 -3.46
CA LEU A 401 -6.93 9.86 -2.56
C LEU A 401 -6.56 10.47 -1.21
N LEU A 402 -7.08 9.93 -0.12
CA LEU A 402 -6.73 10.34 1.24
C LEU A 402 -5.97 9.21 1.95
N ILE A 403 -4.73 9.47 2.34
CA ILE A 403 -3.99 8.63 3.27
C ILE A 403 -4.25 9.13 4.68
N ALA A 404 -4.78 8.27 5.54
CA ALA A 404 -5.15 8.61 6.92
C ALA A 404 -4.61 7.59 7.92
N THR A 405 -4.27 8.05 9.12
CA THR A 405 -4.04 7.15 10.26
C THR A 405 -5.33 6.96 11.05
N VAL A 406 -5.52 5.76 11.59
CA VAL A 406 -6.78 5.42 12.28
C VAL A 406 -7.03 6.33 13.51
N ASP A 407 -5.98 6.80 14.18
CA ASP A 407 -6.09 7.74 15.31
C ASP A 407 -6.70 9.10 14.91
N LYS A 408 -6.56 9.53 13.65
CA LYS A 408 -7.09 10.81 13.20
C LYS A 408 -8.62 10.80 13.08
N PHE A 409 -9.21 9.64 12.78
CA PHE A 409 -10.67 9.46 12.77
C PHE A 409 -11.30 9.61 14.16
N ALA A 410 -10.53 9.52 15.25
CA ALA A 410 -11.02 9.84 16.59
C ALA A 410 -11.46 11.30 16.74
N GLN A 411 -11.07 12.20 15.82
CA GLN A 411 -11.48 13.60 15.82
C GLN A 411 -12.89 13.83 15.26
N MET A 412 -13.50 12.87 14.56
CA MET A 412 -14.81 13.05 13.90
C MET A 412 -15.90 13.61 14.82
N PRO A 413 -16.06 13.16 16.09
CA PRO A 413 -17.10 13.70 16.97
C PRO A 413 -16.87 15.17 17.38
N TRP A 414 -15.63 15.65 17.31
CA TRP A 414 -15.21 16.95 17.84
C TRP A 414 -14.88 17.98 16.77
N ASN A 415 -14.60 17.52 15.54
CA ASN A 415 -14.21 18.36 14.42
C ASN A 415 -15.19 18.20 13.27
N GLY A 416 -16.21 19.05 13.25
CA GLY A 416 -17.27 19.04 12.22
C GLY A 416 -16.76 19.20 10.79
N ARG A 417 -15.54 19.73 10.57
CA ARG A 417 -14.93 19.85 9.23
C ARG A 417 -14.67 18.49 8.58
N THR A 418 -14.51 17.44 9.38
CA THR A 418 -14.28 16.06 8.89
C THR A 418 -15.41 15.54 8.00
N GLN A 419 -16.64 16.06 8.15
CA GLN A 419 -17.77 15.71 7.29
C GLN A 419 -17.50 15.95 5.79
N MET A 420 -16.65 16.95 5.48
CA MET A 420 -16.32 17.31 4.11
C MET A 420 -15.55 16.19 3.38
N LEU A 421 -14.78 15.39 4.12
CA LEU A 421 -14.09 14.20 3.59
C LEU A 421 -15.07 13.13 3.09
N PHE A 422 -16.32 13.18 3.55
CA PHE A 422 -17.41 12.28 3.17
C PHE A 422 -18.39 12.94 2.17
N GLY A 423 -17.97 14.04 1.56
CA GLY A 423 -18.72 14.77 0.54
C GLY A 423 -19.82 15.68 1.07
N GLN A 424 -19.87 15.93 2.38
CA GLN A 424 -20.81 16.87 2.98
C GLN A 424 -20.26 18.29 2.88
N VAL A 425 -20.64 19.00 1.81
CA VAL A 425 -20.27 20.39 1.51
C VAL A 425 -21.52 21.20 1.16
N ASP A 426 -21.47 22.51 1.36
CA ASP A 426 -22.60 23.43 1.11
C ASP A 426 -22.31 24.52 0.07
N GLY A 427 -21.06 24.65 -0.34
CA GLY A 427 -20.61 25.74 -1.17
C GLY A 427 -19.19 25.59 -1.65
N TYR A 428 -18.80 26.51 -2.52
CA TYR A 428 -17.48 26.60 -3.10
C TYR A 428 -17.05 28.06 -3.18
N CYS A 429 -15.89 28.36 -2.61
CA CYS A 429 -15.19 29.62 -2.80
C CYS A 429 -14.14 29.44 -3.91
N PRO A 430 -14.23 30.15 -5.04
CA PRO A 430 -13.22 30.02 -6.10
C PRO A 430 -11.77 30.32 -5.65
N ARG A 431 -11.60 31.07 -4.55
CA ARG A 431 -10.29 31.34 -3.94
C ARG A 431 -9.86 30.23 -2.99
N HIS A 432 -10.70 29.85 -2.02
CA HIS A 432 -10.31 28.96 -0.92
C HIS A 432 -10.67 27.48 -1.12
N GLY A 433 -11.65 27.13 -1.95
CA GLY A 433 -12.13 25.77 -2.18
C GLY A 433 -13.52 25.49 -1.59
N PHE A 434 -13.84 24.23 -1.34
CA PHE A 434 -15.12 23.80 -0.77
C PHE A 434 -15.36 24.40 0.62
N THR A 435 -16.64 24.57 0.97
CA THR A 435 -17.07 25.08 2.27
C THR A 435 -18.05 24.14 2.96
N SER A 436 -18.19 24.32 4.27
CA SER A 436 -19.23 23.71 5.09
C SER A 436 -19.64 24.68 6.21
N PRO A 437 -20.76 24.43 6.91
CA PRO A 437 -21.16 25.25 8.06
C PRO A 437 -20.13 25.25 9.21
N CYS A 438 -19.24 24.25 9.24
CA CYS A 438 -18.19 24.12 10.24
C CYS A 438 -16.86 24.79 9.82
N MET A 439 -16.86 25.55 8.73
CA MET A 439 -15.69 26.27 8.20
C MET A 439 -16.02 27.76 8.08
N GLU A 440 -15.23 28.59 8.74
CA GLU A 440 -15.34 30.04 8.58
C GLU A 440 -14.78 30.45 7.22
N ASP A 441 -15.55 31.23 6.46
CA ASP A 441 -15.10 31.90 5.24
C ASP A 441 -15.97 33.13 4.97
N ALA A 442 -15.43 34.13 4.30
CA ALA A 442 -16.22 35.29 3.89
C ALA A 442 -17.13 34.93 2.72
N SER A 443 -18.30 35.57 2.63
CA SER A 443 -19.23 35.38 1.50
C SER A 443 -18.67 35.94 0.18
N GLN A 444 -17.77 36.91 0.27
CA GLN A 444 -17.09 37.54 -0.86
C GLN A 444 -15.66 37.93 -0.48
N HIS A 445 -14.75 37.87 -1.46
CA HIS A 445 -13.39 38.33 -1.31
C HIS A 445 -13.06 39.37 -2.38
N PRO A 446 -12.59 40.57 -2.00
CA PRO A 446 -12.23 41.61 -2.97
C PRO A 446 -10.97 41.25 -3.74
N ALA A 447 -10.73 41.95 -4.84
CA ALA A 447 -9.48 41.84 -5.58
C ALA A 447 -8.32 42.37 -4.70
N ARG A 448 -7.32 41.52 -4.43
CA ARG A 448 -6.19 41.84 -3.55
C ARG A 448 -5.00 40.95 -3.84
N ASN A 449 -3.78 41.47 -3.72
CA ASN A 449 -2.52 40.72 -3.89
C ASN A 449 -2.45 39.93 -5.22
N GLY A 450 -2.96 40.51 -6.32
CA GLY A 450 -2.97 39.86 -7.64
C GLY A 450 -4.11 38.86 -7.88
N PHE A 451 -4.97 38.60 -6.89
CA PHE A 451 -6.15 37.73 -7.06
C PHE A 451 -7.40 38.54 -7.43
N ALA A 452 -8.19 38.03 -8.38
CA ALA A 452 -9.47 38.62 -8.78
C ALA A 452 -10.51 38.56 -7.66
N ALA A 453 -11.50 39.45 -7.70
CA ALA A 453 -12.63 39.41 -6.78
C ALA A 453 -13.48 38.16 -7.03
N VAL A 454 -13.89 37.46 -5.96
CA VAL A 454 -14.68 36.23 -6.06
C VAL A 454 -15.81 36.23 -5.02
N ARG A 455 -16.89 35.53 -5.33
CA ARG A 455 -18.01 35.31 -4.43
C ARG A 455 -18.16 33.81 -4.17
N LYS A 456 -18.50 33.44 -2.93
CA LYS A 456 -18.89 32.07 -2.61
C LYS A 456 -20.13 31.71 -3.43
N VAL A 457 -20.12 30.52 -4.03
CA VAL A 457 -21.25 29.95 -4.75
C VAL A 457 -21.79 28.77 -3.97
N ASP A 458 -23.11 28.57 -4.03
CA ASP A 458 -23.75 27.39 -3.46
C ASP A 458 -23.33 26.14 -4.22
N HIS A 459 -23.19 25.03 -3.52
CA HIS A 459 -22.73 23.79 -4.09
C HIS A 459 -23.43 22.60 -3.42
N GLY A 460 -23.89 21.64 -4.22
CA GLY A 460 -24.49 20.41 -3.70
C GLY A 460 -23.47 19.46 -3.05
N PRO A 461 -23.92 18.38 -2.40
CA PRO A 461 -23.00 17.40 -1.83
C PRO A 461 -22.14 16.72 -2.91
N LEU A 462 -20.91 16.38 -2.53
CA LEU A 462 -20.05 15.51 -3.33
C LEU A 462 -20.37 14.06 -3.03
N ARG A 463 -20.00 13.18 -3.96
CA ARG A 463 -20.13 11.74 -3.73
C ARG A 463 -19.22 11.33 -2.54
N PRO A 464 -19.68 10.48 -1.61
CA PRO A 464 -18.81 9.98 -0.55
C PRO A 464 -17.71 9.06 -1.11
N PRO A 465 -16.69 8.67 -0.32
CA PRO A 465 -15.68 7.71 -0.73
C PRO A 465 -16.29 6.40 -1.24
N ASP A 466 -15.78 5.93 -2.38
CA ASP A 466 -16.24 4.70 -3.05
C ASP A 466 -15.46 3.47 -2.62
N LEU A 467 -14.19 3.66 -2.24
CA LEU A 467 -13.25 2.59 -1.88
C LEU A 467 -12.54 2.92 -0.57
N ILE A 468 -12.53 1.96 0.35
CA ILE A 468 -11.71 1.99 1.56
C ILE A 468 -10.66 0.89 1.44
N ILE A 469 -9.40 1.25 1.65
CA ILE A 469 -8.26 0.32 1.68
C ILE A 469 -7.69 0.33 3.10
N GLN A 470 -7.70 -0.82 3.77
CA GLN A 470 -7.05 -1.01 5.06
C GLN A 470 -5.74 -1.78 4.88
N ASP A 471 -4.60 -1.11 5.00
CA ASP A 471 -3.30 -1.80 4.95
C ASP A 471 -2.86 -2.27 6.35
N GLU A 472 -2.04 -3.31 6.38
CA GLU A 472 -1.53 -3.95 7.59
C GLU A 472 -2.62 -4.31 8.62
N LEU A 473 -3.69 -4.97 8.15
CA LEU A 473 -4.85 -5.35 8.97
C LEU A 473 -4.46 -6.11 10.25
N HIS A 474 -3.40 -6.91 10.23
CA HIS A 474 -2.92 -7.66 11.39
C HIS A 474 -2.51 -6.78 12.58
N LEU A 475 -2.21 -5.50 12.33
CA LEU A 475 -1.88 -4.53 13.37
C LEU A 475 -3.14 -4.00 14.10
N ILE A 476 -4.34 -4.23 13.55
CA ILE A 476 -5.62 -3.85 14.16
C ILE A 476 -6.15 -5.05 14.97
N SER A 477 -5.52 -5.32 16.10
CA SER A 477 -5.90 -6.42 17.00
C SER A 477 -5.92 -5.99 18.46
N GLY A 478 -6.51 -6.82 19.32
CA GLY A 478 -6.60 -6.57 20.76
C GLY A 478 -7.34 -5.26 21.10
N PRO A 479 -6.86 -4.48 22.09
CA PRO A 479 -7.52 -3.23 22.52
C PRO A 479 -7.62 -2.17 21.43
N LEU A 480 -6.62 -2.09 20.55
CA LEU A 480 -6.66 -1.16 19.41
C LEU A 480 -7.81 -1.54 18.48
N GLY A 481 -7.94 -2.82 18.12
CA GLY A 481 -9.03 -3.29 17.28
C GLY A 481 -10.43 -2.94 17.80
N SER A 482 -10.66 -3.11 19.11
CA SER A 482 -11.95 -2.75 19.73
C SER A 482 -12.28 -1.26 19.59
N LEU A 483 -11.30 -0.37 19.75
CA LEU A 483 -11.50 1.07 19.57
C LEU A 483 -11.73 1.43 18.10
N VAL A 484 -10.95 0.82 17.21
CA VAL A 484 -11.05 1.05 15.77
C VAL A 484 -12.43 0.65 15.24
N GLY A 485 -12.98 -0.49 15.66
CA GLY A 485 -14.30 -0.95 15.23
C GLY A 485 -15.44 0.07 15.46
N LEU A 486 -15.36 0.88 16.52
CA LEU A 486 -16.32 1.96 16.78
C LEU A 486 -16.22 3.06 15.72
N TYR A 487 -15.01 3.48 15.37
CA TYR A 487 -14.79 4.48 14.33
C TYR A 487 -15.12 3.94 12.94
N GLU A 488 -14.85 2.66 12.67
CA GLU A 488 -15.19 2.01 11.40
C GLU A 488 -16.68 2.06 11.12
N THR A 489 -17.51 1.80 12.13
CA THR A 489 -18.97 1.91 11.99
C THR A 489 -19.39 3.32 11.57
N ALA A 490 -18.80 4.36 12.19
CA ALA A 490 -19.10 5.74 11.84
C ALA A 490 -18.62 6.10 10.42
N VAL A 491 -17.40 5.68 10.05
CA VAL A 491 -16.90 5.96 8.70
C VAL A 491 -17.72 5.24 7.64
N ASP A 492 -18.07 3.98 7.88
CA ASP A 492 -18.89 3.20 6.95
C ASP A 492 -20.26 3.86 6.72
N GLN A 493 -20.89 4.33 7.80
CA GLN A 493 -22.15 5.08 7.72
C GLN A 493 -22.00 6.41 6.97
N LEU A 494 -20.92 7.17 7.22
CA LEU A 494 -20.67 8.45 6.54
C LEU A 494 -20.36 8.27 5.05
N CYS A 495 -19.81 7.11 4.67
CA CYS A 495 -19.62 6.74 3.27
C CYS A 495 -20.88 6.16 2.62
N THR A 496 -21.90 5.81 3.41
CA THR A 496 -23.13 5.17 2.94
C THR A 496 -24.15 6.21 2.49
N TRP A 497 -24.80 5.95 1.36
CA TRP A 497 -25.74 6.88 0.75
C TRP A 497 -26.76 6.16 -0.14
N ALA A 498 -27.88 6.83 -0.44
CA ALA A 498 -28.93 6.28 -1.27
C ALA A 498 -28.71 6.62 -2.75
N VAL A 499 -28.77 5.61 -3.61
CA VAL A 499 -28.70 5.74 -5.07
C VAL A 499 -29.88 4.98 -5.66
N ASN A 500 -30.76 5.67 -6.40
CA ASN A 500 -31.96 5.07 -7.00
C ASN A 500 -32.81 4.23 -6.02
N GLY A 501 -32.93 4.69 -4.77
CA GLY A 501 -33.70 3.99 -3.73
C GLY A 501 -32.98 2.82 -3.05
N GLN A 502 -31.73 2.54 -3.39
CA GLN A 502 -30.91 1.50 -2.75
C GLN A 502 -29.82 2.12 -1.87
N THR A 503 -29.59 1.53 -0.71
CA THR A 503 -28.45 1.88 0.17
C THR A 503 -27.15 1.32 -0.41
N VAL A 504 -26.17 2.19 -0.62
CA VAL A 504 -24.87 1.85 -1.19
C VAL A 504 -23.76 2.13 -0.18
N ARG A 505 -23.03 1.08 0.22
CA ARG A 505 -21.82 1.20 1.08
C ARG A 505 -20.56 1.37 0.23
N PRO A 506 -19.43 1.81 0.81
CA PRO A 506 -18.13 1.77 0.12
C PRO A 506 -17.68 0.31 -0.11
N LYS A 507 -16.94 0.07 -1.18
CA LYS A 507 -16.19 -1.17 -1.36
C LYS A 507 -15.04 -1.19 -0.34
N LEU A 508 -14.87 -2.29 0.37
CA LEU A 508 -13.78 -2.46 1.34
C LEU A 508 -12.77 -3.49 0.86
N ILE A 509 -11.50 -3.11 0.93
CA ILE A 509 -10.37 -3.99 0.71
C ILE A 509 -9.43 -3.88 1.90
N ALA A 510 -8.90 -5.02 2.32
CA ALA A 510 -7.84 -5.07 3.31
C ALA A 510 -6.60 -5.77 2.73
N SER A 511 -5.42 -5.44 3.24
CA SER A 511 -4.19 -6.16 2.96
C SER A 511 -3.46 -6.55 4.23
N THR A 512 -2.82 -7.72 4.19
CA THR A 512 -1.98 -8.19 5.29
C THR A 512 -0.91 -9.15 4.80
N ALA A 513 0.24 -9.17 5.50
CA ALA A 513 1.24 -10.21 5.33
C ALA A 513 0.92 -11.48 6.13
N THR A 514 0.23 -11.33 7.26
CA THR A 514 -0.11 -12.41 8.18
C THR A 514 -1.61 -12.42 8.43
N VAL A 515 -2.20 -13.61 8.45
CA VAL A 515 -3.63 -13.75 8.68
C VAL A 515 -3.89 -14.85 9.69
N ARG A 516 -4.68 -14.53 10.72
CA ARG A 516 -5.25 -15.51 11.66
C ARG A 516 -6.69 -15.10 11.91
N GLN A 517 -7.61 -16.07 11.81
CA GLN A 517 -9.04 -15.83 12.04
C GLN A 517 -9.59 -14.63 11.24
N ALA A 518 -9.16 -14.48 9.97
CA ALA A 518 -9.50 -13.35 9.11
C ALA A 518 -11.00 -13.05 9.09
N ARG A 519 -11.82 -14.10 9.04
CA ARG A 519 -13.28 -13.99 9.00
C ARG A 519 -13.85 -13.32 10.25
N GLU A 520 -13.40 -13.74 11.44
CA GLU A 520 -13.84 -13.15 12.70
C GLU A 520 -13.36 -11.70 12.82
N GLN A 521 -12.07 -11.45 12.53
CA GLN A 521 -11.49 -10.11 12.61
C GLN A 521 -12.22 -9.13 11.67
N MET A 522 -12.43 -9.50 10.41
CA MET A 522 -13.11 -8.65 9.43
C MET A 522 -14.57 -8.38 9.80
N ARG A 523 -15.27 -9.41 10.29
CA ARG A 523 -16.67 -9.27 10.69
C ARG A 523 -16.81 -8.38 11.93
N SER A 524 -15.91 -8.51 12.91
CA SER A 524 -15.87 -7.68 14.10
C SER A 524 -15.50 -6.22 13.83
N LEU A 525 -14.65 -5.95 12.83
CA LEU A 525 -14.22 -4.59 12.51
C LEU A 525 -15.16 -3.87 11.54
N PHE A 526 -15.66 -4.56 10.52
CA PHE A 526 -16.30 -3.93 9.35
C PHE A 526 -17.72 -4.41 9.06
N LEU A 527 -18.24 -5.40 9.80
CA LEU A 527 -19.54 -6.03 9.56
C LEU A 527 -19.71 -6.46 8.09
N ARG A 528 -18.70 -7.17 7.59
CA ARG A 528 -18.62 -7.73 6.23
C ARG A 528 -18.10 -9.16 6.28
N ASP A 529 -18.56 -9.99 5.34
CA ASP A 529 -17.95 -11.29 5.09
C ASP A 529 -16.62 -11.10 4.34
N VAL A 530 -15.66 -11.98 4.60
CA VAL A 530 -14.33 -11.90 3.99
C VAL A 530 -14.19 -12.90 2.85
N ARG A 531 -13.49 -12.49 1.79
CA ARG A 531 -12.88 -13.38 0.79
C ARG A 531 -11.39 -13.14 0.77
N VAL A 532 -10.61 -14.18 1.04
CA VAL A 532 -9.14 -14.10 1.03
C VAL A 532 -8.65 -14.36 -0.37
N PHE A 533 -7.80 -13.48 -0.88
CA PHE A 533 -7.19 -13.61 -2.20
C PHE A 533 -5.66 -13.58 -2.11
N PRO A 534 -4.95 -14.49 -2.80
CA PRO A 534 -5.50 -15.67 -3.47
C PRO A 534 -6.07 -16.68 -2.45
N PRO A 535 -7.14 -17.42 -2.80
CA PRO A 535 -7.62 -18.53 -1.99
C PRO A 535 -6.53 -19.62 -1.93
N GLN A 536 -6.55 -20.42 -0.87
CA GLN A 536 -5.56 -21.48 -0.71
C GLN A 536 -5.89 -22.66 -1.62
N GLY A 537 -4.86 -23.25 -2.20
CA GLY A 537 -4.96 -24.51 -2.94
C GLY A 537 -4.98 -25.72 -2.02
N LEU A 538 -4.46 -26.84 -2.53
CA LEU A 538 -4.30 -28.06 -1.75
C LEU A 538 -2.99 -28.09 -0.96
N ASP A 539 -1.96 -27.41 -1.45
CA ASP A 539 -0.62 -27.38 -0.88
C ASP A 539 -0.29 -25.96 -0.41
N VAL A 540 0.45 -25.81 0.68
CA VAL A 540 0.83 -24.49 1.19
C VAL A 540 1.87 -23.80 0.29
N GLU A 541 2.58 -24.61 -0.50
CA GLU A 541 3.63 -24.18 -1.41
C GLU A 541 3.10 -23.63 -2.74
N ASP A 542 1.84 -23.89 -3.11
CA ASP A 542 1.25 -23.48 -4.39
C ASP A 542 -0.24 -23.14 -4.25
N ASN A 543 -0.58 -21.89 -4.59
CA ASN A 543 -1.96 -21.40 -4.68
C ASN A 543 -2.29 -20.81 -6.05
N PHE A 544 -1.61 -21.28 -7.11
CA PHE A 544 -1.61 -20.78 -8.48
C PHE A 544 -0.95 -19.40 -8.63
N PHE A 545 -1.31 -18.44 -7.79
CA PHE A 545 -0.83 -17.06 -7.87
C PHE A 545 0.53 -16.83 -7.19
N SER A 546 0.99 -17.81 -6.42
CA SER A 546 2.27 -17.81 -5.75
C SER A 546 2.79 -19.23 -5.55
N VAL A 547 4.09 -19.39 -5.76
CA VAL A 547 4.81 -20.66 -5.66
C VAL A 547 5.99 -20.47 -4.71
N GLN A 548 6.15 -21.39 -3.78
CA GLN A 548 7.31 -21.47 -2.90
C GLN A 548 8.50 -22.07 -3.65
N ARG A 549 9.63 -21.36 -3.65
CA ARG A 549 10.86 -21.74 -4.32
C ARG A 549 11.78 -22.47 -3.38
N THR A 550 12.22 -23.67 -3.75
CA THR A 550 13.28 -24.38 -3.04
C THR A 550 14.52 -23.48 -2.96
N PRO A 551 15.09 -23.27 -1.75
CA PRO A 551 16.26 -22.42 -1.58
C PRO A 551 17.45 -22.85 -2.45
N ASN A 552 17.99 -21.93 -3.23
CA ASN A 552 19.20 -22.09 -4.04
C ASN A 552 19.79 -20.71 -4.41
N ASP A 553 20.87 -20.67 -5.19
CA ASP A 553 21.54 -19.41 -5.56
C ASP A 553 20.64 -18.44 -6.34
N LYS A 554 19.68 -18.96 -7.13
CA LYS A 554 18.70 -18.15 -7.87
C LYS A 554 17.57 -17.66 -6.95
N TYR A 555 17.15 -18.48 -5.99
CA TYR A 555 16.07 -18.20 -5.04
C TYR A 555 16.59 -18.39 -3.60
N PRO A 556 17.36 -17.43 -3.05
CA PRO A 556 17.93 -17.59 -1.73
C PRO A 556 16.82 -17.59 -0.66
N GLY A 557 16.89 -18.55 0.27
CA GLY A 557 16.02 -18.57 1.43
C GLY A 557 16.43 -17.56 2.50
N ARG A 558 15.57 -17.36 3.50
CA ARG A 558 15.90 -16.59 4.72
C ARG A 558 16.27 -17.56 5.82
N ARG A 559 17.53 -17.55 6.25
CA ARG A 559 18.02 -18.41 7.32
C ARG A 559 17.76 -17.78 8.69
N TYR A 560 16.91 -18.43 9.48
CA TYR A 560 16.66 -18.10 10.88
C TYR A 560 17.50 -18.99 11.77
N ILE A 561 18.16 -18.39 12.76
CA ILE A 561 19.04 -19.08 13.71
C ILE A 561 18.55 -18.72 15.12
N GLY A 562 18.11 -19.72 15.88
CA GLY A 562 17.71 -19.56 17.27
C GLY A 562 18.89 -19.75 18.23
N VAL A 563 19.03 -18.82 19.18
CA VAL A 563 20.07 -18.88 20.21
C VAL A 563 19.42 -19.05 21.58
N ALA A 564 19.52 -20.26 22.15
CA ALA A 564 19.04 -20.56 23.48
C ALA A 564 20.14 -20.32 24.53
N ALA A 565 20.01 -19.26 25.33
CA ALA A 565 21.00 -18.86 26.34
C ALA A 565 20.48 -19.07 27.78
N PHE A 566 20.14 -20.31 28.14
CA PHE A 566 19.60 -20.64 29.47
C PHE A 566 20.54 -20.17 30.60
N GLY A 567 19.95 -19.61 31.66
CA GLY A 567 20.69 -19.12 32.83
C GLY A 567 21.59 -17.89 32.57
N ARG A 568 21.56 -17.29 31.37
CA ARG A 568 22.30 -16.07 31.04
C ARG A 568 21.34 -14.89 30.92
N ARG A 569 21.82 -13.70 31.30
CA ARG A 569 21.08 -12.45 31.10
C ARG A 569 20.96 -12.19 29.59
N LEU A 570 19.74 -11.96 29.10
CA LEU A 570 19.43 -11.71 27.67
C LEU A 570 20.39 -10.69 27.04
N LYS A 571 20.63 -9.58 27.74
CA LYS A 571 21.54 -8.51 27.34
C LYS A 571 22.96 -9.00 26.99
N LEU A 572 23.52 -9.92 27.78
CA LEU A 572 24.85 -10.48 27.54
C LEU A 572 24.83 -11.42 26.32
N ALA A 573 23.77 -12.20 26.15
CA ALA A 573 23.60 -13.07 24.98
C ALA A 573 23.51 -12.23 23.69
N LEU A 574 22.71 -11.17 23.69
CA LEU A 574 22.57 -10.23 22.57
C LEU A 574 23.90 -9.59 22.18
N ILE A 575 24.65 -9.04 23.15
CA ILE A 575 25.97 -8.44 22.88
C ILE A 575 26.89 -9.45 22.18
N ARG A 576 26.96 -10.70 22.67
CA ARG A 576 27.82 -11.73 22.08
C ARG A 576 27.41 -12.07 20.65
N VAL A 577 26.11 -12.21 20.40
CA VAL A 577 25.58 -12.46 19.05
C VAL A 577 25.90 -11.29 18.12
N TYR A 578 25.65 -10.06 18.56
CA TYR A 578 25.85 -8.86 17.73
C TYR A 578 27.32 -8.66 17.40
N VAL A 579 28.22 -8.80 18.37
CA VAL A 579 29.68 -8.73 18.15
C VAL A 579 30.14 -9.80 17.18
N ALA A 580 29.64 -11.04 17.29
CA ALA A 580 30.01 -12.12 16.38
C ALA A 580 29.58 -11.83 14.92
N TYR A 581 28.35 -11.34 14.70
CA TYR A 581 27.88 -10.97 13.37
C TYR A 581 28.62 -9.75 12.80
N LEU A 582 28.85 -8.72 13.61
CA LEU A 582 29.60 -7.53 13.19
C LEU A 582 31.04 -7.88 12.83
N ALA A 583 31.72 -8.69 13.65
CA ALA A 583 33.08 -9.15 13.37
C ALA A 583 33.14 -10.00 12.10
N ALA A 584 32.15 -10.87 11.87
CA ALA A 584 32.04 -11.64 10.64
C ALA A 584 31.82 -10.73 9.42
N GLY A 585 30.90 -9.76 9.51
CA GLY A 585 30.64 -8.76 8.47
C GLY A 585 31.91 -7.96 8.13
N GLN A 586 32.61 -7.45 9.13
CA GLN A 586 33.88 -6.74 8.97
C GLN A 586 34.96 -7.62 8.31
N THR A 587 35.10 -8.87 8.75
CA THR A 587 36.07 -9.81 8.16
C THR A 587 35.77 -10.06 6.68
N LEU A 588 34.50 -10.24 6.35
CA LEU A 588 34.05 -10.40 4.97
C LEU A 588 34.31 -9.12 4.15
N PHE A 589 34.04 -7.94 4.73
CA PHE A 589 34.26 -6.66 4.07
C PHE A 589 35.73 -6.38 3.80
N GLN A 590 36.63 -6.71 4.73
CA GLN A 590 38.07 -6.63 4.50
C GLN A 590 38.53 -7.56 3.37
N LYS A 591 37.88 -8.72 3.21
CA LYS A 591 38.23 -9.71 2.18
C LYS A 591 37.67 -9.39 0.80
N TYR A 592 36.42 -8.93 0.73
CA TYR A 592 35.67 -8.81 -0.53
C TYR A 592 35.28 -7.37 -0.87
N GLY A 593 35.43 -6.42 0.06
CA GLY A 593 35.16 -5.01 -0.12
C GLY A 593 33.66 -4.67 -0.16
N LYS A 594 33.33 -3.67 -0.98
CA LYS A 594 32.00 -3.06 -1.12
C LYS A 594 30.82 -4.04 -1.32
N PRO A 595 30.95 -5.19 -2.00
CA PRO A 595 29.87 -6.17 -2.09
C PRO A 595 29.33 -6.65 -0.74
N VAL A 596 30.09 -6.51 0.35
CA VAL A 596 29.70 -6.95 1.71
C VAL A 596 28.91 -5.89 2.49
N ASP A 597 28.76 -4.68 1.95
CA ASP A 597 28.02 -3.58 2.58
C ASP A 597 26.65 -3.98 3.18
N PRO A 598 25.82 -4.85 2.54
CA PRO A 598 24.55 -5.28 3.12
C PRO A 598 24.65 -6.01 4.48
N TRP A 599 25.81 -6.59 4.81
CA TRP A 599 26.06 -7.29 6.08
C TRP A 599 26.81 -6.44 7.11
N MET A 600 27.12 -5.18 6.77
CA MET A 600 27.81 -4.25 7.68
C MET A 600 26.88 -3.63 8.72
N THR A 601 25.57 -3.78 8.56
CA THR A 601 24.56 -3.26 9.49
C THR A 601 23.84 -4.39 10.20
N VAL A 602 23.83 -4.37 11.54
CA VAL A 602 23.01 -5.27 12.37
C VAL A 602 21.78 -4.52 12.85
N LEU A 603 20.60 -5.03 12.49
CA LEU A 603 19.30 -4.51 12.94
C LEU A 603 18.79 -5.35 14.12
N GLY A 604 18.40 -4.67 15.20
CA GLY A 604 17.89 -5.28 16.42
C GLY A 604 16.45 -4.87 16.72
N TYR A 605 15.56 -5.85 16.90
CA TYR A 605 14.16 -5.63 17.26
C TYR A 605 13.91 -6.05 18.72
N PHE A 606 13.09 -5.28 19.44
CA PHE A 606 12.75 -5.50 20.84
C PHE A 606 11.23 -5.48 21.02
N ASN A 607 10.72 -6.29 21.95
CA ASN A 607 9.29 -6.38 22.20
C ASN A 607 8.75 -5.19 23.02
N SER A 608 9.63 -4.43 23.67
CA SER A 608 9.22 -3.24 24.44
C SER A 608 10.29 -2.14 24.47
N MET A 609 9.83 -0.90 24.65
CA MET A 609 10.70 0.27 24.87
C MET A 609 11.60 0.12 26.10
N ARG A 610 11.15 -0.63 27.12
CA ARG A 610 11.93 -0.88 28.33
C ARG A 610 13.13 -1.78 28.05
N GLU A 611 12.92 -2.85 27.28
CA GLU A 611 14.01 -3.73 26.84
C GLU A 611 15.00 -3.00 25.94
N LEU A 612 14.48 -2.21 25.00
CA LEU A 612 15.30 -1.36 24.13
C LEU A 612 16.16 -0.41 24.96
N GLY A 613 15.57 0.37 25.87
CA GLY A 613 16.32 1.32 26.70
C GLY A 613 17.38 0.64 27.57
N ALA A 614 17.08 -0.54 28.10
CA ALA A 614 18.03 -1.34 28.88
C ALA A 614 19.19 -1.90 28.03
N CYS A 615 18.97 -2.18 26.74
CA CYS A 615 19.96 -2.78 25.85
C CYS A 615 20.75 -1.73 25.04
N ALA A 616 20.11 -0.65 24.58
CA ALA A 616 20.67 0.33 23.65
C ALA A 616 21.99 0.92 24.18
N ALA A 617 22.01 1.46 25.40
CA ALA A 617 23.21 2.07 25.97
C ALA A 617 24.41 1.11 26.02
N SER A 618 24.18 -0.17 26.33
CA SER A 618 25.28 -1.14 26.41
C SER A 618 25.62 -1.80 25.09
N LEU A 619 24.68 -1.95 24.15
CA LEU A 619 24.99 -2.40 22.80
C LEU A 619 25.85 -1.35 22.10
N THR A 620 25.46 -0.08 22.14
CA THR A 620 26.26 1.00 21.55
C THR A 620 27.64 1.07 22.17
N THR A 621 27.76 1.06 23.50
CA THR A 621 29.06 1.19 24.16
C THR A 621 29.93 -0.06 24.00
N THR A 622 29.37 -1.26 24.25
CA THR A 622 30.16 -2.51 24.29
C THR A 622 30.45 -3.06 22.90
N CYS A 623 29.48 -2.99 21.97
CA CYS A 623 29.74 -3.41 20.59
C CYS A 623 30.67 -2.42 19.88
N ALA A 624 30.53 -1.11 20.11
CA ALA A 624 31.49 -0.15 19.58
C ALA A 624 32.89 -0.38 20.16
N LEU A 625 33.04 -0.58 21.48
CA LEU A 625 34.35 -0.89 22.07
C LEU A 625 34.94 -2.21 21.55
N ALA A 626 34.12 -3.24 21.36
CA ALA A 626 34.56 -4.52 20.83
C ALA A 626 34.92 -4.48 19.33
N CYS A 627 34.34 -3.53 18.57
CA CYS A 627 34.62 -3.33 17.15
C CYS A 627 35.65 -2.20 16.88
N ALA A 628 35.85 -1.28 17.82
CA ALA A 628 36.80 -0.16 17.72
C ALA A 628 38.26 -0.63 17.69
N THR A 629 38.53 -1.85 18.16
CA THR A 629 39.81 -2.54 17.96
C THR A 629 40.05 -3.00 16.51
N TRP A 630 39.09 -2.81 15.58
CA TRP A 630 39.10 -3.44 14.26
C TRP A 630 39.05 -2.53 13.01
N THR A 631 38.91 -1.19 13.11
CA THR A 631 39.42 -0.17 12.12
C THR A 631 38.91 1.26 12.34
N SER A 632 39.69 2.22 11.81
CA SER A 632 39.52 3.70 11.77
C SER A 632 38.56 4.23 10.68
N ALA A 633 37.38 3.65 10.48
CA ALA A 633 36.40 4.18 9.51
C ALA A 633 34.95 4.08 10.00
N ASP A 634 34.15 5.07 9.59
CA ASP A 634 32.87 5.52 10.13
C ASP A 634 31.83 4.45 10.48
N TRP A 635 31.26 4.58 11.68
CA TRP A 635 30.25 3.69 12.26
C TRP A 635 28.85 4.32 12.17
N HIS A 636 27.89 3.63 11.56
CA HIS A 636 26.47 4.03 11.55
C HIS A 636 25.57 2.84 11.95
N GLY A 637 25.37 2.66 13.26
CA GLY A 637 24.39 1.70 13.77
C GLY A 637 22.97 2.29 13.73
N ALA A 638 22.04 1.64 13.03
CA ALA A 638 20.63 2.01 13.03
C ALA A 638 19.83 1.06 13.93
N ILE A 639 19.14 1.61 14.94
CA ILE A 639 18.19 0.89 15.79
C ILE A 639 16.79 1.27 15.31
N ALA A 640 16.01 0.29 14.85
CA ALA A 640 14.65 0.51 14.34
C ALA A 640 13.58 -0.12 15.23
N GLN A 641 12.45 0.57 15.34
CA GLN A 641 11.27 0.23 16.14
C GLN A 641 10.28 -0.60 15.30
N HIS A 642 9.63 -1.59 15.90
CA HIS A 642 8.37 -2.16 15.41
C HIS A 642 7.21 -1.75 16.31
#